data_AF-A0A4E0S2U4-F1
#
_entry.id   AF-A0A4E0S2U4-F1
#
_cell.length_a   1.000
_cell.length_b   1.000
_cell.length_c   1.000
_cell.angle_alpha   90.00
_cell.angle_beta   90.00
_cell.angle_gamma   90.00
#
_symmetry.space_group_name_H-M   'P 1'
#
loop_
_entity.id
_entity.type
_entity.pdbx_description
1 polymer ?
#
loop_
_entity_poly.entity_id
_entity_poly.type
_entity_poly.pdbx_seq_one_letter_code
_entity_poly.pdbx_strand_id
1 'polypeptide(L)'
;MVIGTQEERNQIVQNVCDGTECGRITSVNKTLIGSRVVHEEHFGTICYAGELPNSKGLWLGIDWDNPSRGRHSGVYAGVKYFETQANTSGSFVRPDKVSLGTSFEEALVYRYVLCAECQMSAQKILPSVDITNNPTAPMRFLDSDEAEYSGTASVPFRIELFTTPAYPGTSSAGTSSTVRHQQCGPLGAEAALKHLRSVSLTLIPVFRALRGGKDAETAPLWPHPGGTLGMLLPRLSELELSGCLLSRWIDVAEVCIQLPWLKSLAVSNNRLRLPLSPSGPRPVESDKNPHPMRLRYDLDTNPAEAERICASAFPNICQLILVRLVCLDWTDALRVIQWTPSIRSLSLPYNHLGPLPEVWSDSVIKLFRQLVELDLTQTDLVDVTQLFSILGPSTSLESLILNQNAIAKLPVFPSVESVDNKSSDISDPVDSVDRTTWFTRLDTLGLRHCGFADWECMNQLMRLTELRHLLFLECPVLENMNTQTGRQEIIARLPNLACLNRVEVCAEERRGAELDYLKRYGSEWIASGGAVIESDDPSKPPSVKVNESFARNHPVFVTLCAKYGPPEAGETKFFTRSIKEGLISLTLKLQSSGDRSSISETGIVRRIPGRMTVSHLKMLARRLFKLTPRASFDLIAQGERHRVINAELPMDTETREVGFYDLEDGDVVYLRMR
;
A
#
# COMPACT_ATOMS: atom_id res chain seq x y z
N MET A 1 1.47 -34.26 -39.35
CA MET A 1 2.92 -34.52 -39.50
C MET A 1 3.42 -35.11 -38.21
N VAL A 2 4.20 -36.18 -38.32
CA VAL A 2 4.78 -36.95 -37.22
C VAL A 2 5.84 -36.08 -36.52
N ILE A 3 5.74 -35.94 -35.20
CA ILE A 3 6.73 -35.25 -34.38
C ILE A 3 7.96 -36.16 -34.31
N GLY A 4 9.13 -35.68 -34.74
CA GLY A 4 10.33 -36.49 -34.75
C GLY A 4 10.98 -36.64 -33.37
N THR A 5 12.27 -36.96 -33.42
CA THR A 5 13.03 -37.62 -32.36
C THR A 5 13.13 -36.79 -31.05
N GLN A 6 13.60 -37.43 -29.97
CA GLN A 6 13.88 -36.76 -28.69
C GLN A 6 14.79 -35.51 -28.84
N GLU A 7 15.65 -35.49 -29.87
CA GLU A 7 16.47 -34.33 -30.24
C GLU A 7 15.66 -33.17 -30.81
N GLU A 8 14.61 -33.43 -31.59
CA GLU A 8 13.69 -32.38 -32.07
C GLU A 8 12.86 -31.80 -30.91
N ARG A 9 12.50 -32.60 -29.91
CA ARG A 9 11.82 -32.11 -28.69
C ARG A 9 12.72 -31.21 -27.84
N ASN A 10 14.01 -31.54 -27.76
CA ASN A 10 15.02 -30.72 -27.07
C ASN A 10 15.35 -29.41 -27.82
N GLN A 11 15.05 -29.30 -29.12
CA GLN A 11 15.16 -28.06 -29.88
C GLN A 11 13.96 -27.10 -29.67
N ILE A 12 12.81 -27.60 -29.23
CA ILE A 12 11.56 -26.82 -29.20
C ILE A 12 11.45 -25.93 -27.95
N VAL A 13 12.15 -26.24 -26.87
CA VAL A 13 11.91 -25.63 -25.55
C VAL A 13 13.20 -25.06 -24.99
N GLN A 14 13.48 -23.79 -25.30
CA GLN A 14 14.64 -23.08 -24.76
C GLN A 14 14.38 -22.66 -23.31
N ASN A 15 15.42 -22.72 -22.47
CA ASN A 15 15.35 -22.16 -21.12
C ASN A 15 15.30 -20.64 -21.21
N VAL A 16 14.11 -20.07 -21.33
CA VAL A 16 13.97 -18.61 -21.41
C VAL A 16 14.54 -17.93 -20.16
N CYS A 17 14.60 -18.61 -19.01
CA CYS A 17 15.15 -18.08 -17.76
C CYS A 17 16.68 -17.85 -17.80
N ASP A 18 17.40 -18.48 -18.73
CA ASP A 18 18.83 -18.21 -18.99
C ASP A 18 19.06 -17.30 -20.20
N GLY A 19 17.97 -16.87 -20.84
CA GLY A 19 17.97 -16.19 -22.13
C GLY A 19 18.11 -17.15 -23.31
N THR A 20 17.69 -16.66 -24.47
CA THR A 20 17.60 -17.46 -25.71
C THR A 20 18.64 -17.00 -26.72
N GLU A 21 18.67 -17.61 -27.90
CA GLU A 21 19.57 -17.15 -28.99
C GLU A 21 19.32 -15.69 -29.37
N CYS A 22 18.09 -15.19 -29.20
CA CYS A 22 17.77 -13.80 -29.53
C CYS A 22 18.47 -12.80 -28.61
N GLY A 23 18.87 -13.19 -27.40
CA GLY A 23 19.62 -12.37 -26.44
C GLY A 23 21.14 -12.54 -26.52
N ARG A 24 21.66 -13.32 -27.46
CA ARG A 24 23.10 -13.58 -27.60
C ARG A 24 23.87 -12.29 -27.93
N ILE A 25 24.92 -12.02 -27.16
CA ILE A 25 25.80 -10.87 -27.38
C ILE A 25 26.87 -11.24 -28.41
N THR A 26 26.74 -10.72 -29.64
CA THR A 26 27.65 -11.01 -30.76
C THR A 26 28.78 -9.99 -30.92
N SER A 27 28.60 -8.77 -30.41
CA SER A 27 29.61 -7.72 -30.42
C SER A 27 29.62 -6.97 -29.10
N VAL A 28 30.81 -6.59 -28.61
CA VAL A 28 30.96 -5.81 -27.38
C VAL A 28 31.36 -4.40 -27.75
N ASN A 29 30.50 -3.44 -27.43
CA ASN A 29 30.74 -2.04 -27.65
C ASN A 29 30.00 -1.20 -26.58
N LYS A 30 30.19 0.12 -26.59
CA LYS A 30 29.63 1.02 -25.56
C LYS A 30 28.11 1.13 -25.56
N THR A 31 27.40 0.73 -26.63
CA THR A 31 25.92 0.75 -26.67
C THR A 31 25.29 -0.32 -25.79
N LEU A 32 26.06 -1.34 -25.37
CA LEU A 32 25.60 -2.31 -24.38
C LEU A 32 25.50 -1.75 -22.96
N ILE A 33 26.14 -0.62 -22.66
CA ILE A 33 26.10 -0.03 -21.32
C ILE A 33 24.68 0.45 -21.02
N GLY A 34 24.16 0.05 -19.86
CA GLY A 34 22.77 0.21 -19.45
C GLY A 34 21.91 -1.01 -19.77
N SER A 35 22.27 -1.81 -20.78
CA SER A 35 21.49 -3.02 -21.10
C SER A 35 21.46 -3.99 -19.92
N ARG A 36 20.35 -4.70 -19.82
CA ARG A 36 20.07 -5.66 -18.76
C ARG A 36 20.47 -7.05 -19.25
N VAL A 37 20.94 -7.88 -18.32
CA VAL A 37 21.42 -9.24 -18.63
C VAL A 37 20.96 -10.24 -17.58
N VAL A 38 20.87 -11.49 -18.00
CA VAL A 38 20.64 -12.65 -17.13
C VAL A 38 21.80 -13.64 -17.21
N HIS A 39 22.09 -14.27 -16.08
CA HIS A 39 22.97 -15.44 -15.98
C HIS A 39 22.57 -16.31 -14.79
N GLU A 40 22.18 -17.56 -15.07
CA GLU A 40 21.68 -18.51 -14.06
C GLU A 40 20.59 -17.86 -13.19
N GLU A 41 19.54 -17.36 -13.85
CA GLU A 41 18.38 -16.70 -13.21
C GLU A 41 18.62 -15.39 -12.45
N HIS A 42 19.85 -14.87 -12.39
CA HIS A 42 20.08 -13.56 -11.77
C HIS A 42 20.20 -12.46 -12.81
N PHE A 43 19.62 -11.30 -12.49
CA PHE A 43 19.65 -10.13 -13.34
C PHE A 43 20.73 -9.14 -12.92
N GLY A 44 21.27 -8.46 -13.92
CA GLY A 44 22.28 -7.42 -13.74
C GLY A 44 22.23 -6.37 -14.84
N THR A 45 23.01 -5.32 -14.66
CA THR A 45 23.13 -4.20 -15.59
C THR A 45 24.56 -4.14 -16.11
N ILE A 46 24.74 -4.05 -17.43
CA ILE A 46 26.06 -3.83 -18.01
C ILE A 46 26.47 -2.37 -17.73
N CYS A 47 27.52 -2.18 -16.95
CA CYS A 47 28.07 -0.86 -16.59
C CYS A 47 29.38 -0.56 -17.33
N TYR A 48 30.04 -1.57 -17.89
CA TYR A 48 31.27 -1.44 -18.66
C TYR A 48 31.30 -2.44 -19.82
N ALA A 49 31.88 -2.04 -20.95
CA ALA A 49 32.08 -2.89 -22.12
C ALA A 49 33.39 -2.51 -22.82
N GLY A 50 34.39 -3.41 -22.79
CA GLY A 50 35.71 -3.11 -23.35
C GLY A 50 36.81 -4.09 -22.95
N GLU A 51 38.05 -3.72 -23.22
CA GLU A 51 39.25 -4.49 -22.88
C GLU A 51 39.73 -4.21 -21.46
N LEU A 52 40.22 -5.25 -20.78
CA LEU A 52 40.85 -5.12 -19.46
C LEU A 52 42.37 -5.29 -19.59
N PRO A 53 43.16 -4.55 -18.81
CA PRO A 53 44.61 -4.63 -18.83
C PRO A 53 45.06 -6.06 -18.48
N ASN A 54 46.04 -6.57 -19.22
CA ASN A 54 46.59 -7.91 -19.05
C ASN A 54 45.58 -9.06 -19.18
N SER A 55 44.39 -8.80 -19.76
CA SER A 55 43.38 -9.81 -20.03
C SER A 55 43.05 -9.85 -21.52
N LYS A 56 43.17 -11.03 -22.14
CA LYS A 56 42.87 -11.19 -23.58
C LYS A 56 41.37 -11.00 -23.85
N GLY A 57 41.00 -10.37 -24.96
CA GLY A 57 39.60 -10.27 -25.43
C GLY A 57 38.73 -9.27 -24.66
N LEU A 58 37.48 -9.14 -25.10
CA LEU A 58 36.51 -8.18 -24.56
C LEU A 58 35.81 -8.71 -23.31
N TRP A 59 35.40 -7.78 -22.45
CA TRP A 59 34.77 -8.02 -21.16
C TRP A 59 33.58 -7.10 -20.95
N LEU A 60 32.62 -7.60 -20.18
CA LEU A 60 31.49 -6.84 -19.67
C LEU A 60 31.67 -6.66 -18.16
N GLY A 61 31.60 -5.43 -17.68
CA GLY A 61 31.43 -5.15 -16.26
C GLY A 61 29.95 -5.09 -15.94
N ILE A 62 29.49 -5.95 -15.03
CA ILE A 62 28.09 -6.11 -14.67
C ILE A 62 27.91 -5.73 -13.20
N ASP A 63 26.90 -4.92 -12.92
CA ASP A 63 26.39 -4.70 -11.58
C ASP A 63 25.12 -5.54 -11.38
N TRP A 64 25.22 -6.58 -10.55
CA TRP A 64 24.12 -7.52 -10.28
C TRP A 64 23.06 -6.90 -9.37
N ASP A 65 21.78 -7.18 -9.63
CA ASP A 65 20.69 -6.75 -8.76
C ASP A 65 20.78 -7.39 -7.36
N ASN A 66 21.30 -8.63 -7.28
CA ASN A 66 21.63 -9.26 -6.02
C ASN A 66 23.02 -8.78 -5.53
N PRO A 67 23.10 -8.06 -4.38
CA PRO A 67 24.36 -7.52 -3.86
C PRO A 67 25.46 -8.56 -3.60
N SER A 68 25.07 -9.82 -3.38
CA SER A 68 25.98 -10.92 -3.03
C SER A 68 26.47 -11.73 -4.23
N ARG A 69 25.91 -11.54 -5.43
CA ARG A 69 26.26 -12.35 -6.62
C ARG A 69 27.63 -12.02 -7.18
N GLY A 70 28.03 -10.75 -7.09
CA GLY A 70 29.29 -10.29 -7.63
C GLY A 70 30.49 -10.61 -6.73
N ARG A 71 31.60 -9.93 -7.02
CA ARG A 71 32.89 -10.14 -6.33
C ARG A 71 33.61 -8.86 -5.97
N HIS A 72 33.26 -7.72 -6.59
CA HIS A 72 34.03 -6.48 -6.47
C HIS A 72 33.18 -5.24 -6.71
N SER A 73 33.74 -4.06 -6.44
CA SER A 73 33.09 -2.75 -6.57
C SER A 73 33.32 -2.07 -7.93
N GLY A 74 33.39 -2.87 -9.00
CA GLY A 74 33.80 -2.39 -10.34
C GLY A 74 35.27 -1.99 -10.53
N VAL A 75 36.14 -2.27 -9.54
CA VAL A 75 37.59 -2.02 -9.62
C VAL A 75 38.32 -3.27 -10.15
N TYR A 76 39.24 -3.07 -11.10
CA TYR A 76 40.14 -4.11 -11.59
C TYR A 76 41.57 -3.57 -11.69
N ALA A 77 42.53 -4.31 -11.16
CA ALA A 77 43.95 -3.92 -11.15
C ALA A 77 44.21 -2.47 -10.64
N GLY A 78 43.47 -2.04 -9.61
CA GLY A 78 43.59 -0.70 -9.03
C GLY A 78 42.89 0.42 -9.82
N VAL A 79 42.29 0.12 -10.97
CA VAL A 79 41.53 1.07 -11.79
C VAL A 79 40.03 0.85 -11.61
N LYS A 80 39.29 1.92 -11.37
CA LYS A 80 37.83 1.88 -11.27
C LYS A 80 37.20 2.02 -12.65
N TYR A 81 36.50 0.98 -13.12
CA TYR A 81 35.88 0.95 -14.43
C TYR A 81 34.40 1.35 -14.40
N PHE A 82 33.71 1.01 -13.32
CA PHE A 82 32.30 1.35 -13.11
C PHE A 82 31.97 1.41 -11.61
N GLU A 83 30.85 2.08 -11.31
CA GLU A 83 30.25 2.09 -9.98
C GLU A 83 29.26 0.94 -9.84
N THR A 84 29.13 0.39 -8.63
CA THR A 84 28.23 -0.71 -8.30
C THR A 84 27.30 -0.30 -7.17
N GLN A 85 26.08 -0.86 -7.15
CA GLN A 85 25.12 -0.59 -6.07
C GLN A 85 25.59 -1.08 -4.69
N ALA A 86 26.35 -2.18 -4.66
CA ALA A 86 27.01 -2.67 -3.47
C ALA A 86 28.50 -2.93 -3.75
N ASN A 87 29.32 -2.91 -2.70
CA ASN A 87 30.76 -3.15 -2.83
C ASN A 87 31.12 -4.54 -3.40
N THR A 88 30.16 -5.47 -3.38
CA THR A 88 30.31 -6.85 -3.84
C THR A 88 29.42 -7.18 -5.03
N SER A 89 28.60 -6.27 -5.56
CA SER A 89 27.66 -6.60 -6.63
C SER A 89 28.28 -6.63 -8.03
N GLY A 90 29.51 -6.15 -8.20
CA GLY A 90 30.19 -6.08 -9.50
C GLY A 90 30.84 -7.39 -9.94
N SER A 91 30.84 -7.66 -11.25
CA SER A 91 31.61 -8.74 -11.89
C SER A 91 32.16 -8.33 -13.25
N PHE A 92 33.35 -8.79 -13.62
CA PHE A 92 33.80 -8.80 -15.02
C PHE A 92 33.56 -10.18 -15.63
N VAL A 93 32.75 -10.21 -16.69
CA VAL A 93 32.23 -11.45 -17.28
C VAL A 93 32.49 -11.46 -18.78
N ARG A 94 32.66 -12.66 -19.35
CA ARG A 94 32.77 -12.83 -20.80
C ARG A 94 31.40 -12.69 -21.46
N PRO A 95 31.31 -12.09 -22.67
CA PRO A 95 30.03 -11.89 -23.35
C PRO A 95 29.24 -13.18 -23.60
N ASP A 96 29.91 -14.30 -23.83
CA ASP A 96 29.28 -15.61 -24.06
C ASP A 96 28.70 -16.26 -22.79
N LYS A 97 28.93 -15.68 -21.62
CA LYS A 97 28.45 -16.19 -20.33
C LYS A 97 27.18 -15.52 -19.85
N VAL A 98 26.71 -14.48 -20.53
CA VAL A 98 25.50 -13.74 -20.13
C VAL A 98 24.61 -13.57 -21.36
N SER A 99 23.32 -13.44 -21.13
CA SER A 99 22.35 -13.16 -22.20
C SER A 99 21.63 -11.85 -21.93
N LEU A 100 21.28 -11.12 -22.99
CA LEU A 100 20.38 -9.98 -22.89
C LEU A 100 18.95 -10.40 -22.54
N GLY A 101 18.61 -11.69 -22.67
CA GLY A 101 17.33 -12.26 -22.28
C GLY A 101 16.64 -13.05 -23.39
N THR A 102 15.32 -13.02 -23.37
CA THR A 102 14.42 -13.66 -24.34
C THR A 102 13.51 -12.61 -25.00
N SER A 103 12.87 -12.99 -26.09
CA SER A 103 11.86 -12.14 -26.70
C SER A 103 10.51 -12.24 -25.99
N PHE A 104 9.68 -11.23 -26.21
CA PHE A 104 8.29 -11.24 -25.75
C PHE A 104 7.52 -12.46 -26.27
N GLU A 105 7.69 -12.83 -27.54
CA GLU A 105 7.03 -13.98 -28.16
C GLU A 105 7.46 -15.31 -27.54
N GLU A 106 8.76 -15.50 -27.33
CA GLU A 106 9.30 -16.69 -26.68
C GLU A 106 8.79 -16.82 -25.23
N ALA A 107 8.74 -15.70 -24.50
CA ALA A 107 8.19 -15.65 -23.15
C ALA A 107 6.69 -15.98 -23.10
N LEU A 108 5.89 -15.52 -24.06
CA LEU A 108 4.48 -15.88 -24.18
C LEU A 108 4.30 -17.39 -24.39
N VAL A 109 5.09 -17.97 -25.31
CA VAL A 109 5.04 -19.41 -25.58
C VAL A 109 5.44 -20.19 -24.34
N TYR A 110 6.56 -19.80 -23.73
CA TYR A 110 7.04 -20.43 -22.50
C TYR A 110 5.97 -20.42 -21.41
N ARG A 111 5.32 -19.27 -21.18
CA ARG A 111 4.38 -19.07 -20.08
C ARG A 111 2.99 -19.67 -20.32
N TYR A 112 2.44 -19.49 -21.51
CA TYR A 112 1.01 -19.72 -21.80
C TYR A 112 0.74 -20.89 -22.74
N VAL A 113 1.77 -21.44 -23.39
CA VAL A 113 1.61 -22.50 -24.41
C VAL A 113 2.24 -23.81 -23.96
N LEU A 114 3.43 -23.77 -23.37
CA LEU A 114 4.10 -24.97 -22.90
C LEU A 114 3.37 -25.59 -21.69
N CYS A 115 3.29 -26.93 -21.67
CA CYS A 115 2.85 -27.66 -20.49
C CYS A 115 3.96 -27.68 -19.42
N ALA A 116 3.59 -28.00 -18.17
CA ALA A 116 4.53 -28.05 -17.04
C ALA A 116 5.74 -28.95 -17.30
N GLU A 117 5.55 -30.12 -17.91
CA GLU A 117 6.66 -31.05 -18.23
C GLU A 117 7.64 -30.43 -19.24
N CYS A 118 7.14 -29.70 -20.24
CA CYS A 118 7.99 -29.00 -21.20
C CYS A 118 8.72 -27.83 -20.53
N GLN A 119 8.07 -27.05 -19.68
CA GLN A 119 8.70 -25.97 -18.91
C GLN A 119 9.83 -26.50 -18.01
N MET A 120 9.58 -27.58 -17.26
CA MET A 120 10.59 -28.23 -16.41
C MET A 120 11.77 -28.79 -17.22
N SER A 121 11.47 -29.37 -18.40
CA SER A 121 12.51 -29.87 -19.31
C SER A 121 13.39 -28.74 -19.85
N ALA A 122 12.82 -27.56 -20.10
CA ALA A 122 13.57 -26.35 -20.46
C ALA A 122 14.60 -25.99 -19.39
N GLN A 123 14.16 -25.98 -18.13
CA GLN A 123 14.95 -25.51 -16.99
C GLN A 123 16.08 -26.48 -16.55
N LYS A 124 16.24 -27.63 -17.21
CA LYS A 124 17.24 -28.67 -16.85
C LYS A 124 17.28 -28.97 -15.35
N ILE A 125 16.11 -29.09 -14.70
CA ILE A 125 16.06 -29.56 -13.32
C ILE A 125 16.48 -31.04 -13.31
N LEU A 126 17.69 -31.33 -12.82
CA LEU A 126 18.11 -32.70 -12.49
C LEU A 126 17.12 -33.24 -11.44
N PRO A 127 16.52 -34.44 -11.64
CA PRO A 127 15.59 -34.99 -10.67
C PRO A 127 16.38 -35.53 -9.48
N SER A 128 16.38 -34.82 -8.36
CA SER A 128 16.79 -35.43 -7.09
C SER A 128 16.11 -34.76 -5.90
N VAL A 129 14.82 -35.03 -5.70
CA VAL A 129 14.27 -35.31 -4.36
C VAL A 129 13.15 -36.34 -4.54
N ASP A 130 13.29 -37.47 -3.84
CA ASP A 130 12.35 -38.60 -3.85
C ASP A 130 10.91 -38.16 -3.58
N ILE A 131 10.06 -38.23 -4.61
CA ILE A 131 8.60 -38.25 -4.46
C ILE A 131 8.20 -39.72 -4.31
N THR A 132 8.41 -40.26 -3.11
CA THR A 132 7.66 -41.43 -2.67
C THR A 132 7.01 -41.13 -1.33
N ASN A 133 5.67 -41.21 -1.34
CA ASN A 133 4.74 -41.32 -0.21
C ASN A 133 4.15 -40.00 0.34
N ASN A 134 2.99 -39.56 -0.19
CA ASN A 134 1.66 -39.92 0.33
C ASN A 134 0.56 -38.98 -0.26
N PRO A 135 -0.56 -39.46 -0.86
CA PRO A 135 -1.53 -38.60 -1.57
C PRO A 135 -2.68 -38.04 -0.71
N THR A 136 -2.49 -37.78 0.59
CA THR A 136 -3.60 -37.46 1.52
C THR A 136 -3.30 -36.36 2.54
N ALA A 137 -2.84 -35.19 2.10
CA ALA A 137 -2.87 -33.98 2.94
C ALA A 137 -3.49 -32.79 2.16
N PRO A 138 -4.50 -32.10 2.73
CA PRO A 138 -5.15 -30.98 2.06
C PRO A 138 -4.20 -29.77 2.00
N MET A 139 -4.17 -29.11 0.83
CA MET A 139 -3.57 -27.78 0.65
C MET A 139 -4.11 -26.83 1.73
N ARG A 140 -3.24 -26.35 2.62
CA ARG A 140 -3.58 -25.21 3.49
C ARG A 140 -3.65 -23.96 2.60
N PHE A 141 -4.85 -23.41 2.46
CA PHE A 141 -5.04 -22.01 2.10
C PHE A 141 -4.42 -21.17 3.22
N LEU A 142 -3.47 -20.32 2.86
CA LEU A 142 -3.01 -19.25 3.74
C LEU A 142 -3.95 -18.05 3.52
N ASP A 143 -4.56 -17.58 4.60
CA ASP A 143 -5.47 -16.43 4.65
C ASP A 143 -4.77 -15.12 4.26
N SER A 144 -5.59 -14.13 3.87
CA SER A 144 -5.23 -12.94 3.08
C SER A 144 -4.54 -11.78 3.81
N ASP A 145 -4.06 -11.93 5.04
CA ASP A 145 -3.78 -10.77 5.92
C ASP A 145 -2.33 -10.55 6.37
N GLU A 146 -1.32 -11.15 5.71
CA GLU A 146 0.11 -10.84 5.99
C GLU A 146 0.92 -10.47 4.73
N ALA A 147 0.46 -9.46 3.98
CA ALA A 147 1.28 -8.71 3.04
C ALA A 147 1.98 -7.52 3.72
N GLU A 148 2.46 -7.71 4.95
CA GLU A 148 3.34 -6.75 5.61
C GLU A 148 4.78 -6.94 5.13
N TYR A 149 5.21 -5.88 4.46
CA TYR A 149 6.52 -5.57 3.98
C TYR A 149 7.55 -5.61 5.13
N SER A 150 8.25 -6.74 5.30
CA SER A 150 9.51 -6.76 6.04
C SER A 150 10.65 -7.13 5.11
N GLY A 151 11.56 -6.17 4.92
CA GLY A 151 12.81 -6.39 4.23
C GLY A 151 13.71 -7.29 5.06
N THR A 152 13.87 -8.54 4.64
CA THR A 152 15.06 -9.34 4.95
C THR A 152 15.43 -10.19 3.75
N ALA A 153 16.72 -10.21 3.45
CA ALA A 153 17.33 -10.94 2.36
C ALA A 153 17.18 -12.45 2.54
N SER A 154 16.14 -13.02 1.92
CA SER A 154 16.04 -14.43 1.58
C SER A 154 14.83 -14.56 0.66
N VAL A 155 15.06 -14.82 -0.62
CA VAL A 155 13.99 -15.14 -1.57
C VAL A 155 13.83 -16.66 -1.57
N PRO A 156 12.82 -17.26 -0.92
CA PRO A 156 12.37 -18.58 -1.32
C PRO A 156 11.58 -18.40 -2.62
N PHE A 157 12.14 -18.85 -3.73
CA PHE A 157 11.44 -18.85 -5.02
C PHE A 157 10.17 -19.70 -4.93
N ARG A 158 9.03 -19.12 -5.36
CA ARG A 158 7.79 -19.86 -5.63
C ARG A 158 7.78 -20.23 -7.11
N ILE A 159 7.98 -21.51 -7.40
CA ILE A 159 7.70 -22.05 -8.74
C ILE A 159 6.18 -22.10 -8.88
N GLU A 160 5.60 -21.08 -9.49
CA GLU A 160 4.23 -21.17 -9.96
C GLU A 160 4.24 -21.97 -11.27
N LEU A 161 3.93 -23.26 -11.17
CA LEU A 161 3.68 -24.12 -12.32
C LEU A 161 2.28 -23.79 -12.86
N PHE A 162 2.20 -23.23 -14.05
CA PHE A 162 0.93 -22.88 -14.68
C PHE A 162 0.46 -24.07 -15.50
N THR A 163 -0.41 -24.88 -14.90
CA THR A 163 -1.16 -25.87 -15.68
C THR A 163 -2.13 -25.13 -16.59
N THR A 164 -2.00 -25.31 -17.90
CA THR A 164 -3.02 -24.89 -18.84
C THR A 164 -4.37 -25.51 -18.43
N PRO A 165 -5.49 -24.75 -18.46
CA PRO A 165 -6.80 -25.33 -18.17
C PRO A 165 -7.08 -26.44 -19.17
N ALA A 166 -7.52 -27.60 -18.68
CA ALA A 166 -8.04 -28.64 -19.56
C ALA A 166 -9.20 -28.05 -20.38
N TYR A 167 -9.07 -28.06 -21.71
CA TYR A 167 -10.14 -27.64 -22.61
C TYR A 167 -11.44 -28.38 -22.26
N PRO A 168 -12.59 -27.68 -22.11
CA PRO A 168 -13.87 -28.34 -21.96
C PRO A 168 -14.19 -29.04 -23.29
N GLY A 169 -14.04 -30.37 -23.30
CA GLY A 169 -14.26 -31.20 -24.49
C GLY A 169 -13.48 -32.51 -24.53
N THR A 170 -12.49 -32.73 -23.66
CA THR A 170 -11.82 -34.03 -23.56
C THR A 170 -12.27 -34.76 -22.30
N SER A 171 -13.14 -35.74 -22.50
CA SER A 171 -13.57 -36.67 -21.46
C SER A 171 -12.36 -37.36 -20.82
N SER A 172 -12.34 -37.33 -19.50
CA SER A 172 -11.36 -38.02 -18.66
C SER A 172 -11.55 -39.54 -18.75
N ALA A 173 -10.90 -40.17 -19.72
CA ALA A 173 -10.50 -41.58 -19.66
C ALA A 173 -9.48 -41.87 -20.79
N GLY A 174 -8.19 -41.90 -20.45
CA GLY A 174 -7.18 -42.61 -21.26
C GLY A 174 -6.46 -41.86 -22.39
N THR A 175 -6.30 -40.53 -22.37
CA THR A 175 -5.46 -39.85 -23.38
C THR A 175 -3.96 -39.98 -23.06
N SER A 176 -3.25 -40.67 -23.95
CA SER A 176 -1.78 -40.82 -23.95
C SER A 176 -1.04 -39.48 -23.75
N SER A 177 0.07 -39.47 -23.00
CA SER A 177 0.93 -38.29 -22.76
C SER A 177 1.31 -37.55 -24.04
N THR A 178 1.38 -38.28 -25.17
CA THR A 178 1.62 -37.75 -26.50
C THR A 178 0.62 -36.68 -26.97
N VAL A 179 -0.64 -36.71 -26.53
CA VAL A 179 -1.66 -35.72 -26.91
C VAL A 179 -1.46 -34.38 -26.17
N ARG A 180 -0.98 -34.41 -24.93
CA ARG A 180 -0.74 -33.19 -24.14
C ARG A 180 0.42 -32.35 -24.72
N HIS A 181 1.45 -33.00 -25.22
CA HIS A 181 2.58 -32.29 -25.85
C HIS A 181 2.28 -31.76 -27.26
N GLN A 182 1.28 -32.28 -27.98
CA GLN A 182 0.91 -31.77 -29.31
C GLN A 182 0.46 -30.30 -29.29
N GLN A 183 -0.01 -29.81 -28.14
CA GLN A 183 -0.42 -28.42 -27.94
C GLN A 183 0.74 -27.51 -27.50
N CYS A 184 1.93 -28.05 -27.20
CA CYS A 184 3.13 -27.27 -26.86
C CYS A 184 3.86 -26.75 -28.11
N GLY A 185 3.12 -26.49 -29.20
CA GLY A 185 3.63 -26.14 -30.52
C GLY A 185 2.82 -25.01 -31.18
N PRO A 186 2.92 -24.77 -32.50
CA PRO A 186 2.56 -23.47 -33.08
C PRO A 186 1.04 -23.34 -33.18
N LEU A 187 0.38 -24.47 -33.41
CA LEU A 187 -1.06 -24.61 -33.37
C LEU A 187 -1.63 -24.32 -31.98
N GLY A 188 -0.92 -24.75 -30.93
CA GLY A 188 -1.30 -24.44 -29.56
C GLY A 188 -1.07 -22.98 -29.20
N ALA A 189 0.02 -22.37 -29.69
CA ALA A 189 0.26 -20.94 -29.53
C ALA A 189 -0.84 -20.12 -30.23
N GLU A 190 -1.20 -20.46 -31.46
CA GLU A 190 -2.27 -19.77 -32.18
C GLU A 190 -3.64 -19.91 -31.49
N ALA A 191 -3.92 -21.09 -30.92
CA ALA A 191 -5.17 -21.33 -30.19
C ALA A 191 -5.20 -20.65 -28.81
N ALA A 192 -4.11 -20.71 -28.04
CA ALA A 192 -4.05 -20.22 -26.67
C ALA A 192 -3.97 -18.69 -26.62
N LEU A 193 -3.06 -18.09 -27.40
CA LEU A 193 -2.75 -16.66 -27.29
C LEU A 193 -3.91 -15.76 -27.76
N LYS A 194 -4.70 -16.20 -28.75
CA LYS A 194 -5.82 -15.41 -29.30
C LYS A 194 -6.93 -15.10 -28.29
N HIS A 195 -6.99 -15.85 -27.19
CA HIS A 195 -8.02 -15.70 -26.17
C HIS A 195 -7.55 -14.95 -24.92
N LEU A 196 -6.25 -14.65 -24.81
CA LEU A 196 -5.70 -13.95 -23.65
C LEU A 196 -6.21 -12.51 -23.60
N ARG A 197 -6.78 -12.14 -22.43
CA ARG A 197 -7.16 -10.77 -22.10
C ARG A 197 -6.16 -10.08 -21.18
N SER A 198 -5.43 -10.85 -20.41
CA SER A 198 -4.40 -10.39 -19.49
C SER A 198 -3.18 -11.28 -19.60
N VAL A 199 -2.00 -10.66 -19.68
CA VAL A 199 -0.70 -11.33 -19.77
C VAL A 199 0.20 -10.78 -18.68
N SER A 200 0.81 -11.68 -17.91
CA SER A 200 1.87 -11.39 -16.95
C SER A 200 3.09 -12.24 -17.30
N LEU A 201 4.18 -11.54 -17.59
CA LEU A 201 5.52 -12.10 -17.81
C LEU A 201 6.47 -11.63 -16.70
N THR A 202 5.93 -11.34 -15.51
CA THR A 202 6.69 -10.86 -14.35
C THR A 202 7.88 -11.78 -14.08
N LEU A 203 9.07 -11.18 -13.94
CA LEU A 203 10.34 -11.88 -13.71
C LEU A 203 10.81 -12.83 -14.82
N ILE A 204 10.12 -12.90 -15.96
CA ILE A 204 10.66 -13.56 -17.16
C ILE A 204 11.62 -12.57 -17.83
N PRO A 205 12.82 -12.98 -18.28
CA PRO A 205 13.86 -12.06 -18.76
C PRO A 205 13.58 -11.51 -20.18
N VAL A 206 12.40 -10.95 -20.39
CA VAL A 206 11.99 -10.28 -21.63
C VAL A 206 12.81 -9.00 -21.79
N PHE A 207 13.46 -8.81 -22.94
CA PHE A 207 14.23 -7.59 -23.21
C PHE A 207 13.81 -6.85 -24.49
N ARG A 208 13.09 -7.52 -25.40
CA ARG A 208 12.56 -6.92 -26.64
C ARG A 208 11.38 -7.70 -27.21
N ALA A 209 10.68 -7.11 -28.18
CA ALA A 209 9.85 -7.83 -29.14
C ALA A 209 10.63 -8.08 -30.44
N LEU A 210 10.31 -9.16 -31.16
CA LEU A 210 10.96 -9.51 -32.43
C LEU A 210 10.09 -9.17 -33.64
N ARG A 211 8.78 -9.33 -33.55
CA ARG A 211 7.85 -8.94 -34.61
C ARG A 211 7.85 -7.41 -34.72
N GLY A 212 8.17 -6.86 -35.91
CA GLY A 212 8.21 -5.41 -36.17
C GLY A 212 9.56 -4.86 -36.66
N GLY A 213 10.65 -5.63 -36.57
CA GLY A 213 11.95 -5.27 -37.15
C GLY A 213 11.98 -5.39 -38.68
N LYS A 214 12.79 -4.57 -39.37
CA LYS A 214 13.02 -4.65 -40.82
C LYS A 214 13.98 -5.78 -41.23
N ASP A 215 14.69 -6.38 -40.27
CA ASP A 215 15.82 -7.29 -40.53
C ASP A 215 15.47 -8.77 -40.27
N ALA A 216 15.75 -9.61 -41.25
CA ALA A 216 15.51 -11.06 -41.20
C ALA A 216 16.35 -11.80 -40.14
N GLU A 217 17.44 -11.20 -39.63
CA GLU A 217 18.28 -11.75 -38.55
C GLU A 217 17.61 -11.71 -37.15
N THR A 218 16.42 -11.11 -37.05
CA THR A 218 15.64 -10.99 -35.80
C THR A 218 14.35 -11.80 -35.81
N ALA A 219 14.20 -12.79 -36.71
CA ALA A 219 13.00 -13.60 -36.78
C ALA A 219 12.74 -14.31 -35.43
N PRO A 220 11.51 -14.23 -34.87
CA PRO A 220 11.17 -14.98 -33.67
C PRO A 220 11.39 -16.45 -33.91
N LEU A 221 12.04 -17.12 -32.95
CA LEU A 221 12.13 -18.58 -32.95
C LEU A 221 10.72 -19.19 -33.04
N TRP A 222 9.71 -18.52 -32.44
CA TRP A 222 8.33 -19.00 -32.36
C TRP A 222 7.27 -17.87 -32.21
N PRO A 223 6.05 -18.00 -32.79
CA PRO A 223 5.67 -18.89 -33.90
C PRO A 223 6.21 -18.37 -35.26
N HIS A 224 6.30 -19.27 -36.27
CA HIS A 224 6.86 -19.06 -37.63
C HIS A 224 6.74 -17.63 -38.22
N PRO A 225 7.71 -17.18 -39.04
CA PRO A 225 7.83 -15.78 -39.44
C PRO A 225 6.61 -15.30 -40.26
N GLY A 226 5.97 -14.23 -39.76
CA GLY A 226 4.85 -13.54 -40.40
C GLY A 226 3.80 -13.03 -39.40
N GLY A 227 3.55 -11.71 -39.38
CA GLY A 227 2.47 -11.05 -38.61
C GLY A 227 2.94 -10.24 -37.39
N THR A 228 2.09 -9.34 -36.90
CA THR A 228 2.35 -8.50 -35.72
C THR A 228 1.92 -9.17 -34.41
N LEU A 229 2.38 -8.69 -33.24
CA LEU A 229 1.84 -9.14 -31.95
C LEU A 229 0.32 -9.01 -31.88
N GLY A 230 -0.24 -7.99 -32.53
CA GLY A 230 -1.68 -7.79 -32.60
C GLY A 230 -2.47 -8.94 -33.24
N MET A 231 -1.87 -9.69 -34.18
CA MET A 231 -2.50 -10.89 -34.75
C MET A 231 -2.50 -12.07 -33.77
N LEU A 232 -1.47 -12.17 -32.92
CA LEU A 232 -1.33 -13.23 -31.92
C LEU A 232 -2.20 -12.96 -30.68
N LEU A 233 -2.34 -11.67 -30.31
CA LEU A 233 -2.98 -11.22 -29.07
C LEU A 233 -4.14 -10.22 -29.33
N PRO A 234 -5.11 -10.53 -30.22
CA PRO A 234 -6.16 -9.61 -30.66
C PRO A 234 -7.11 -9.13 -29.55
N ARG A 235 -7.09 -9.76 -28.37
CA ARG A 235 -7.99 -9.47 -27.24
C ARG A 235 -7.27 -9.00 -25.98
N LEU A 236 -5.95 -8.83 -26.04
CA LEU A 236 -5.14 -8.47 -24.88
C LEU A 236 -5.44 -7.05 -24.42
N SER A 237 -5.91 -6.89 -23.19
CA SER A 237 -6.27 -5.61 -22.59
C SER A 237 -5.30 -5.18 -21.48
N GLU A 238 -4.65 -6.14 -20.83
CA GLU A 238 -3.76 -5.90 -19.69
C GLU A 238 -2.42 -6.59 -19.91
N LEU A 239 -1.33 -5.85 -19.74
CA LEU A 239 0.02 -6.37 -19.93
C LEU A 239 0.92 -6.00 -18.75
N GLU A 240 1.46 -7.04 -18.12
CA GLU A 240 2.34 -6.96 -16.96
C GLU A 240 3.74 -7.48 -17.33
N LEU A 241 4.70 -6.57 -17.35
CA LEU A 241 6.11 -6.73 -17.74
C LEU A 241 7.07 -6.32 -16.61
N SER A 242 6.63 -6.38 -15.36
CA SER A 242 7.41 -5.96 -14.21
C SER A 242 8.59 -6.90 -13.92
N GLY A 243 9.73 -6.32 -13.59
CA GLY A 243 10.93 -7.08 -13.23
C GLY A 243 11.51 -7.89 -14.39
N CYS A 244 11.32 -7.44 -15.62
CA CYS A 244 11.92 -8.05 -16.81
C CYS A 244 13.34 -7.49 -17.06
N LEU A 245 13.88 -7.72 -18.27
CA LEU A 245 15.15 -7.16 -18.73
C LEU A 245 14.96 -5.98 -19.70
N LEU A 246 13.76 -5.40 -19.76
CA LEU A 246 13.51 -4.19 -20.53
C LEU A 246 14.36 -3.05 -19.95
N SER A 247 15.12 -2.39 -20.80
CA SER A 247 16.10 -1.39 -20.39
C SER A 247 15.88 -0.01 -21.01
N ARG A 248 14.98 0.10 -22.00
CA ARG A 248 14.65 1.36 -22.66
C ARG A 248 13.14 1.48 -22.85
N TRP A 249 12.63 2.70 -22.78
CA TRP A 249 11.22 2.98 -23.06
C TRP A 249 10.83 2.71 -24.51
N ILE A 250 11.77 2.80 -25.46
CA ILE A 250 11.49 2.45 -26.85
C ILE A 250 11.14 0.96 -27.02
N ASP A 251 11.80 0.07 -26.27
CA ASP A 251 11.51 -1.37 -26.31
C ASP A 251 10.08 -1.66 -25.82
N VAL A 252 9.61 -0.91 -24.81
CA VAL A 252 8.22 -0.95 -24.32
C VAL A 252 7.25 -0.39 -25.38
N ALA A 253 7.61 0.73 -26.01
CA ALA A 253 6.81 1.37 -27.04
C ALA A 253 6.63 0.47 -28.28
N GLU A 254 7.66 -0.25 -28.71
CA GLU A 254 7.61 -1.20 -29.83
C GLU A 254 6.64 -2.37 -29.58
N VAL A 255 6.53 -2.83 -28.32
CA VAL A 255 5.52 -3.81 -27.92
C VAL A 255 4.11 -3.20 -28.03
N CYS A 256 3.92 -2.00 -27.46
CA CYS A 256 2.60 -1.37 -27.39
C CYS A 256 2.06 -0.85 -28.74
N ILE A 257 2.92 -0.41 -29.66
CA ILE A 257 2.51 -0.03 -31.04
C ILE A 257 1.80 -1.18 -31.76
N GLN A 258 2.20 -2.42 -31.48
CA GLN A 258 1.59 -3.60 -32.08
C GLN A 258 0.29 -4.04 -31.38
N LEU A 259 -0.01 -3.44 -30.22
CA LEU A 259 -1.16 -3.73 -29.36
C LEU A 259 -1.96 -2.45 -29.07
N PRO A 260 -2.48 -1.74 -30.10
CA PRO A 260 -3.06 -0.41 -29.94
C PRO A 260 -4.35 -0.39 -29.10
N TRP A 261 -4.95 -1.53 -28.78
CA TRP A 261 -6.14 -1.66 -27.94
C TRP A 261 -5.83 -1.91 -26.45
N LEU A 262 -4.55 -2.05 -26.08
CA LEU A 262 -4.13 -2.28 -24.70
C LEU A 262 -4.64 -1.15 -23.79
N LYS A 263 -5.11 -1.51 -22.59
CA LYS A 263 -5.72 -0.58 -21.61
C LYS A 263 -4.91 -0.45 -20.32
N SER A 264 -4.27 -1.51 -19.86
CA SER A 264 -3.42 -1.50 -18.68
C SER A 264 -2.02 -1.97 -19.03
N LEU A 265 -1.01 -1.21 -18.56
CA LEU A 265 0.39 -1.53 -18.73
C LEU A 265 1.11 -1.39 -17.38
N ALA A 266 1.81 -2.45 -16.98
CA ALA A 266 2.69 -2.45 -15.83
C ALA A 266 4.11 -2.80 -16.26
N VAL A 267 5.07 -1.97 -15.87
CA VAL A 267 6.50 -2.13 -16.19
C VAL A 267 7.39 -1.92 -14.96
N SER A 268 6.84 -2.11 -13.78
CA SER A 268 7.48 -1.91 -12.48
C SER A 268 8.78 -2.69 -12.30
N ASN A 269 9.66 -2.28 -11.38
CA ASN A 269 10.93 -2.95 -11.08
C ASN A 269 11.87 -3.18 -12.29
N ASN A 270 11.68 -2.46 -13.41
CA ASN A 270 12.64 -2.42 -14.51
C ASN A 270 13.61 -1.24 -14.35
N ARG A 271 14.74 -1.26 -15.07
CA ARG A 271 15.68 -0.12 -15.15
C ARG A 271 15.55 0.57 -16.51
N LEU A 272 14.36 1.13 -16.77
CA LEU A 272 14.02 1.76 -18.04
C LEU A 272 14.69 3.12 -18.20
N ARG A 273 15.51 3.26 -19.24
CA ARG A 273 16.10 4.53 -19.65
C ARG A 273 15.19 5.25 -20.63
N LEU A 274 14.96 6.54 -20.40
CA LEU A 274 14.26 7.38 -21.36
C LEU A 274 15.21 7.82 -22.48
N PRO A 275 14.72 8.00 -23.72
CA PRO A 275 15.49 8.69 -24.74
C PRO A 275 15.80 10.12 -24.31
N LEU A 276 16.86 10.73 -24.84
CA LEU A 276 17.10 12.17 -24.62
C LEU A 276 15.89 12.99 -25.09
N SER A 277 15.66 14.14 -24.46
CA SER A 277 14.64 15.08 -24.93
C SER A 277 15.10 15.73 -26.26
N PRO A 278 14.25 15.80 -27.29
CA PRO A 278 14.61 16.45 -28.56
C PRO A 278 14.97 17.94 -28.41
N SER A 279 14.33 18.62 -27.46
CA SER A 279 14.49 20.05 -27.18
C SER A 279 15.33 20.34 -25.93
N GLY A 280 15.76 19.31 -25.21
CA GLY A 280 16.53 19.46 -23.98
C GLY A 280 18.01 19.81 -24.24
N PRO A 281 18.71 20.35 -23.23
CA PRO A 281 20.15 20.55 -23.31
C PRO A 281 20.82 19.20 -23.57
N ARG A 282 21.64 19.14 -24.63
CA ARG A 282 22.46 17.95 -24.86
C ARG A 282 23.54 17.91 -23.78
N PRO A 283 23.78 16.75 -23.17
CA PRO A 283 24.91 16.56 -22.27
C PRO A 283 26.19 17.00 -23.00
N VAL A 284 26.97 17.88 -22.38
CA VAL A 284 28.23 18.34 -22.96
C VAL A 284 29.17 17.14 -23.00
N GLU A 285 29.73 16.82 -24.16
CA GLU A 285 30.75 15.75 -24.35
C GLU A 285 32.04 15.97 -23.53
N SER A 286 32.10 17.02 -22.70
CA SER A 286 33.22 17.32 -21.80
C SER A 286 33.34 16.36 -20.62
N ASP A 287 32.32 15.55 -20.33
CA ASP A 287 32.47 14.46 -19.37
C ASP A 287 33.35 13.37 -19.98
N LYS A 288 34.60 13.32 -19.51
CA LYS A 288 35.60 12.29 -19.85
C LYS A 288 35.12 10.84 -19.60
N ASN A 289 33.91 10.65 -19.06
CA ASN A 289 33.33 9.35 -18.76
C ASN A 289 31.80 9.31 -19.07
N PRO A 290 31.36 8.89 -20.28
CA PRO A 290 29.94 8.85 -20.66
C PRO A 290 29.13 7.73 -19.99
N HIS A 291 29.76 6.92 -19.13
CA HIS A 291 29.13 5.75 -18.51
C HIS A 291 27.91 6.09 -17.63
N PRO A 292 27.91 7.13 -16.76
CA PRO A 292 26.74 7.48 -15.95
C PRO A 292 25.53 7.88 -16.80
N MET A 293 25.78 8.61 -17.89
CA MET A 293 24.75 9.04 -18.84
C MET A 293 24.08 7.86 -19.54
N ARG A 294 24.88 6.86 -19.97
CA ARG A 294 24.36 5.63 -20.60
C ARG A 294 23.58 4.73 -19.65
N LEU A 295 23.80 4.84 -18.34
CA LEU A 295 23.01 4.15 -17.33
C LEU A 295 21.66 4.84 -17.06
N ARG A 296 21.55 6.15 -17.34
CA ARG A 296 20.35 6.97 -17.09
C ARG A 296 19.46 7.16 -18.31
N TYR A 297 20.05 7.34 -19.49
CA TYR A 297 19.34 7.69 -20.73
C TYR A 297 19.70 6.76 -21.89
N ASP A 298 18.76 6.58 -22.82
CA ASP A 298 19.02 6.00 -24.12
C ASP A 298 19.67 7.06 -25.02
N LEU A 299 20.97 6.87 -25.28
CA LEU A 299 21.79 7.74 -26.13
C LEU A 299 21.96 7.20 -27.55
N ASP A 300 21.52 5.95 -27.79
CA ASP A 300 21.80 5.23 -29.03
C ASP A 300 20.66 5.39 -30.04
N THR A 301 19.47 5.74 -29.57
CA THR A 301 18.34 6.08 -30.44
C THR A 301 18.31 7.58 -30.73
N ASN A 302 17.99 7.95 -31.97
CA ASN A 302 17.74 9.34 -32.32
C ASN A 302 16.62 9.93 -31.44
N PRO A 303 16.85 11.07 -30.73
CA PRO A 303 15.88 11.60 -29.77
C PRO A 303 14.51 11.92 -30.36
N ALA A 304 14.47 12.53 -31.55
CA ALA A 304 13.22 12.91 -32.22
C ALA A 304 12.44 11.67 -32.68
N GLU A 305 13.16 10.65 -33.15
CA GLU A 305 12.57 9.37 -33.53
C GLU A 305 11.98 8.63 -32.34
N ALA A 306 12.75 8.52 -31.25
CA ALA A 306 12.32 7.86 -30.04
C ALA A 306 11.09 8.54 -29.42
N GLU A 307 11.07 9.88 -29.39
CA GLU A 307 9.93 10.65 -28.93
C GLU A 307 8.67 10.36 -29.77
N ARG A 308 8.82 10.33 -31.11
CA ARG A 308 7.72 10.02 -32.03
C ARG A 308 7.18 8.59 -31.84
N ILE A 309 8.06 7.62 -31.60
CA ILE A 309 7.67 6.23 -31.34
C ILE A 309 6.90 6.16 -30.02
N CYS A 310 7.45 6.70 -28.93
CA CYS A 310 6.81 6.65 -27.61
C CYS A 310 5.45 7.38 -27.60
N ALA A 311 5.37 8.57 -28.20
CA ALA A 311 4.13 9.36 -28.27
C ALA A 311 3.01 8.67 -29.06
N SER A 312 3.33 7.77 -29.99
CA SER A 312 2.33 7.03 -30.77
C SER A 312 1.98 5.66 -30.19
N ALA A 313 2.76 5.18 -29.20
CA ALA A 313 2.66 3.81 -28.69
C ALA A 313 1.54 3.58 -27.68
N PHE A 314 1.09 4.60 -26.94
CA PHE A 314 0.18 4.42 -25.80
C PHE A 314 -1.17 5.17 -25.93
N PRO A 315 -1.84 5.15 -27.09
CA PRO A 315 -3.04 5.98 -27.32
C PRO A 315 -4.22 5.59 -26.42
N ASN A 316 -4.29 4.31 -26.01
CA ASN A 316 -5.42 3.72 -25.31
C ASN A 316 -5.13 3.27 -23.87
N ILE A 317 -3.90 3.49 -23.38
CA ILE A 317 -3.52 3.13 -22.02
C ILE A 317 -4.29 4.03 -21.03
N CYS A 318 -5.14 3.40 -20.25
CA CYS A 318 -5.94 4.02 -19.20
C CYS A 318 -5.35 3.79 -17.80
N GLN A 319 -4.56 2.73 -17.64
CA GLN A 319 -3.87 2.42 -16.38
C GLN A 319 -2.38 2.20 -16.63
N LEU A 320 -1.55 2.91 -15.87
CA LEU A 320 -0.10 2.81 -15.95
C LEU A 320 0.51 2.57 -14.56
N ILE A 321 1.24 1.47 -14.42
CA ILE A 321 1.84 1.03 -13.15
C ILE A 321 3.36 1.02 -13.29
N LEU A 322 4.02 1.95 -12.59
CA LEU A 322 5.45 2.23 -12.66
C LEU A 322 6.09 2.13 -11.26
N VAL A 323 5.86 1.03 -10.55
CA VAL A 323 6.38 0.88 -9.18
C VAL A 323 7.89 0.65 -9.21
N ARG A 324 8.65 1.38 -8.37
CA ARG A 324 10.10 1.17 -8.17
C ARG A 324 10.93 1.13 -9.47
N LEU A 325 10.73 2.13 -10.32
CA LEU A 325 11.59 2.46 -11.44
C LEU A 325 12.76 3.32 -10.97
N VAL A 326 13.92 2.68 -10.77
CA VAL A 326 15.13 3.29 -10.15
C VAL A 326 15.57 4.62 -10.80
N CYS A 327 15.33 4.80 -12.09
CA CYS A 327 15.75 5.98 -12.84
C CYS A 327 14.63 7.02 -13.07
N LEU A 328 13.44 6.86 -12.46
CA LEU A 328 12.30 7.73 -12.72
C LEU A 328 12.27 8.90 -11.73
N ASP A 329 12.37 10.12 -12.25
CA ASP A 329 12.10 11.36 -11.51
C ASP A 329 10.78 12.02 -11.96
N TRP A 330 10.39 13.14 -11.33
CA TRP A 330 9.19 13.87 -11.75
C TRP A 330 9.24 14.31 -13.21
N THR A 331 10.37 14.81 -13.70
CA THR A 331 10.48 15.30 -15.10
C THR A 331 10.21 14.17 -16.08
N ASP A 332 10.75 12.99 -15.79
CA ASP A 332 10.48 11.78 -16.58
C ASP A 332 9.03 11.32 -16.46
N ALA A 333 8.46 11.29 -15.25
CA ALA A 333 7.07 10.91 -15.05
C ALA A 333 6.10 11.83 -15.82
N LEU A 334 6.35 13.14 -15.81
CA LEU A 334 5.59 14.12 -16.59
C LEU A 334 5.77 13.94 -18.10
N ARG A 335 6.90 13.43 -18.56
CA ARG A 335 7.10 13.10 -19.99
C ARG A 335 6.39 11.81 -20.37
N VAL A 336 6.49 10.77 -19.54
CA VAL A 336 5.82 9.48 -19.78
C VAL A 336 4.30 9.66 -19.83
N ILE A 337 3.72 10.45 -18.92
CA ILE A 337 2.26 10.68 -18.91
C ILE A 337 1.77 11.40 -20.18
N GLN A 338 2.60 12.26 -20.79
CA GLN A 338 2.26 12.92 -22.05
C GLN A 338 2.08 11.93 -23.20
N TRP A 339 2.72 10.77 -23.14
CA TRP A 339 2.54 9.71 -24.14
C TRP A 339 1.24 8.92 -23.93
N THR A 340 0.58 9.07 -22.78
CA THR A 340 -0.65 8.33 -22.41
C THR A 340 -1.88 9.24 -22.32
N PRO A 341 -2.46 9.68 -23.46
CA PRO A 341 -3.57 10.65 -23.46
C PRO A 341 -4.85 10.13 -22.80
N SER A 342 -5.06 8.81 -22.75
CA SER A 342 -6.26 8.17 -22.20
C SER A 342 -6.15 7.83 -20.69
N ILE A 343 -5.09 8.26 -20.02
CA ILE A 343 -4.79 7.87 -18.63
C ILE A 343 -5.94 8.20 -17.67
N ARG A 344 -6.19 7.28 -16.74
CA ARG A 344 -7.19 7.37 -15.65
C ARG A 344 -6.62 6.90 -14.32
N SER A 345 -5.75 5.90 -14.31
CA SER A 345 -5.10 5.39 -13.09
C SER A 345 -3.59 5.43 -13.28
N LEU A 346 -2.89 6.14 -12.40
CA LEU A 346 -1.43 6.27 -12.42
C LEU A 346 -0.85 5.84 -11.07
N SER A 347 0.03 4.85 -11.10
CA SER A 347 0.71 4.33 -9.92
C SER A 347 2.21 4.51 -10.05
N LEU A 348 2.79 5.38 -9.20
CA LEU A 348 4.22 5.64 -9.05
C LEU A 348 4.83 5.25 -7.68
N PRO A 349 4.33 4.27 -6.90
CA PRO A 349 4.93 3.92 -5.62
C PRO A 349 6.43 3.63 -5.65
N TYR A 350 7.10 3.95 -4.55
CA TYR A 350 8.50 3.59 -4.27
C TYR A 350 9.49 4.11 -5.33
N ASN A 351 9.19 5.26 -5.94
CA ASN A 351 10.09 5.97 -6.84
C ASN A 351 10.67 7.19 -6.15
N HIS A 352 11.97 7.40 -6.25
CA HIS A 352 12.61 8.62 -5.74
C HIS A 352 12.42 9.78 -6.71
N LEU A 353 11.19 10.33 -6.76
CA LEU A 353 10.82 11.31 -7.79
C LEU A 353 11.53 12.67 -7.64
N GLY A 354 12.08 12.96 -6.46
CA GLY A 354 12.69 14.24 -6.15
C GLY A 354 11.67 15.36 -5.94
N PRO A 355 12.10 16.63 -5.96
CA PRO A 355 11.19 17.77 -5.79
C PRO A 355 10.24 17.91 -6.98
N LEU A 356 9.02 18.37 -6.70
CA LEU A 356 8.03 18.69 -7.73
C LEU A 356 8.57 19.80 -8.68
N PRO A 357 8.36 19.68 -10.00
CA PRO A 357 8.78 20.71 -10.95
C PRO A 357 8.01 22.02 -10.74
N GLU A 358 8.69 23.17 -10.80
CA GLU A 358 8.06 24.49 -10.66
C GLU A 358 7.03 24.79 -11.76
N VAL A 359 7.28 24.29 -12.98
CA VAL A 359 6.47 24.58 -14.16
C VAL A 359 5.88 23.30 -14.73
N TRP A 360 4.56 23.29 -14.88
CA TRP A 360 3.79 22.22 -15.51
C TRP A 360 3.17 22.75 -16.79
N SER A 361 3.21 21.95 -17.86
CA SER A 361 2.51 22.31 -19.10
C SER A 361 1.00 22.13 -18.97
N ASP A 362 0.22 22.95 -19.66
CA ASP A 362 -1.25 22.87 -19.64
C ASP A 362 -1.77 21.49 -20.06
N SER A 363 -1.07 20.83 -20.99
CA SER A 363 -1.41 19.47 -21.42
C SER A 363 -1.26 18.47 -20.27
N VAL A 364 -0.17 18.54 -19.51
CA VAL A 364 0.06 17.67 -18.35
C VAL A 364 -0.93 17.95 -17.23
N ILE A 365 -1.21 19.22 -16.94
CA ILE A 365 -2.23 19.60 -15.94
C ILE A 365 -3.58 18.98 -16.32
N LYS A 366 -3.98 19.06 -17.60
CA LYS A 366 -5.21 18.43 -18.09
C LYS A 366 -5.21 16.91 -17.90
N LEU A 367 -4.07 16.25 -18.16
CA LEU A 367 -3.92 14.80 -17.98
C LEU A 367 -4.00 14.37 -16.51
N PHE A 368 -3.42 15.13 -15.59
CA PHE A 368 -3.55 14.85 -14.15
C PHE A 368 -4.97 15.11 -13.62
N ARG A 369 -5.65 16.14 -14.14
CA ARG A 369 -7.03 16.46 -13.73
C ARG A 369 -8.09 15.46 -14.19
N GLN A 370 -7.80 14.62 -15.19
CA GLN A 370 -8.69 13.52 -15.62
C GLN A 370 -8.41 12.18 -14.92
N LEU A 371 -7.40 12.12 -14.04
CA LEU A 371 -7.14 10.93 -13.26
C LEU A 371 -8.33 10.64 -12.34
N VAL A 372 -8.60 9.35 -12.17
CA VAL A 372 -9.53 8.76 -11.21
C VAL A 372 -8.74 8.24 -10.02
N GLU A 373 -7.55 7.70 -10.26
CA GLU A 373 -6.67 7.15 -9.24
C GLU A 373 -5.25 7.67 -9.42
N LEU A 374 -4.64 8.09 -8.31
CA LEU A 374 -3.24 8.47 -8.26
C LEU A 374 -2.59 7.90 -7.00
N ASP A 375 -1.57 7.08 -7.19
CA ASP A 375 -0.76 6.53 -6.10
C ASP A 375 0.68 7.05 -6.18
N LEU A 376 1.06 7.80 -5.14
CA LEU A 376 2.38 8.41 -4.94
C LEU A 376 2.99 7.93 -3.61
N THR A 377 2.68 6.69 -3.19
CA THR A 377 3.24 6.09 -1.98
C THR A 377 4.77 6.11 -2.00
N GLN A 378 5.40 6.65 -0.96
CA GLN A 378 6.86 6.72 -0.82
C GLN A 378 7.55 7.31 -2.07
N THR A 379 7.21 8.56 -2.40
CA THR A 379 7.77 9.31 -3.54
C THR A 379 8.62 10.51 -3.12
N ASP A 380 9.06 10.52 -1.86
CA ASP A 380 9.85 11.58 -1.22
C ASP A 380 9.15 12.94 -1.17
N LEU A 381 7.81 12.97 -1.21
CA LEU A 381 7.05 14.21 -1.10
C LEU A 381 7.12 14.79 0.32
N VAL A 382 7.35 16.10 0.41
CA VAL A 382 7.37 16.85 1.67
C VAL A 382 6.29 17.93 1.66
N ASP A 383 6.25 18.73 0.60
CA ASP A 383 5.21 19.74 0.36
C ASP A 383 4.32 19.31 -0.80
N VAL A 384 3.00 19.31 -0.57
CA VAL A 384 1.98 18.93 -1.55
C VAL A 384 1.15 20.11 -2.03
N THR A 385 1.48 21.35 -1.63
CA THR A 385 0.73 22.56 -1.97
C THR A 385 0.57 22.73 -3.47
N GLN A 386 1.67 22.65 -4.23
CA GLN A 386 1.64 22.76 -5.68
C GLN A 386 0.87 21.60 -6.32
N LEU A 387 1.12 20.36 -5.89
CA LEU A 387 0.41 19.17 -6.37
C LEU A 387 -1.11 19.30 -6.17
N PHE A 388 -1.54 19.76 -5.00
CA PHE A 388 -2.96 19.97 -4.68
C PHE A 388 -3.56 21.15 -5.45
N SER A 389 -2.79 22.20 -5.78
CA SER A 389 -3.27 23.26 -6.66
C SER A 389 -3.56 22.77 -8.09
N ILE A 390 -2.83 21.75 -8.54
CA ILE A 390 -3.00 21.12 -9.85
C ILE A 390 -4.19 20.14 -9.82
N LEU A 391 -4.19 19.24 -8.84
CA LEU A 391 -5.17 18.15 -8.70
C LEU A 391 -6.51 18.60 -8.12
N GLY A 392 -6.51 19.61 -7.25
CA GLY A 392 -7.68 20.06 -6.50
C GLY A 392 -8.88 20.33 -7.39
N PRO A 393 -8.77 21.09 -8.49
CA PRO A 393 -9.88 21.31 -9.42
C PRO A 393 -10.37 20.07 -10.20
N SER A 394 -9.77 18.88 -9.99
CA SER A 394 -10.23 17.65 -10.64
C SER A 394 -11.65 17.30 -10.20
N THR A 395 -12.47 16.94 -11.18
CA THR A 395 -13.83 16.43 -10.99
C THR A 395 -13.92 14.93 -11.24
N SER A 396 -12.79 14.23 -11.37
CA SER A 396 -12.75 12.79 -11.62
C SER A 396 -11.97 12.00 -10.59
N LEU A 397 -11.07 12.65 -9.82
CA LEU A 397 -10.20 11.95 -8.87
C LEU A 397 -11.01 11.38 -7.71
N GLU A 398 -11.04 10.06 -7.62
CA GLU A 398 -11.77 9.27 -6.61
C GLU A 398 -10.81 8.70 -5.55
N SER A 399 -9.56 8.40 -5.92
CA SER A 399 -8.54 7.85 -5.02
C SER A 399 -7.21 8.59 -5.14
N LEU A 400 -6.69 9.06 -4.00
CA LEU A 400 -5.38 9.68 -3.89
C LEU A 400 -4.59 9.04 -2.75
N ILE A 401 -3.49 8.36 -3.07
CA ILE A 401 -2.67 7.67 -2.08
C ILE A 401 -1.31 8.37 -1.95
N LEU A 402 -1.02 8.90 -0.77
CA LEU A 402 0.20 9.66 -0.45
C LEU A 402 0.95 9.04 0.74
N ASN A 403 0.76 7.75 0.98
CA ASN A 403 1.36 7.05 2.12
C ASN A 403 2.89 7.15 2.12
N GLN A 404 3.52 7.07 3.30
CA GLN A 404 4.97 6.99 3.48
C GLN A 404 5.73 8.15 2.85
N ASN A 405 5.15 9.36 2.88
CA ASN A 405 5.79 10.60 2.47
C ASN A 405 6.03 11.49 3.71
N ALA A 406 6.98 12.41 3.65
CA ALA A 406 7.30 13.31 4.75
C ALA A 406 6.37 14.54 4.81
N ILE A 407 5.08 14.36 4.50
CA ILE A 407 4.08 15.43 4.46
C ILE A 407 3.69 15.79 5.89
N ALA A 408 4.03 17.01 6.31
CA ALA A 408 3.72 17.48 7.66
C ALA A 408 2.45 18.33 7.75
N LYS A 409 2.03 18.96 6.64
CA LYS A 409 0.87 19.86 6.58
C LYS A 409 0.14 19.73 5.25
N LEU A 410 -1.17 19.94 5.28
CA LEU A 410 -2.00 20.07 4.07
C LEU A 410 -2.21 21.56 3.75
N PRO A 411 -2.31 21.92 2.46
CA PRO A 411 -2.66 23.29 2.07
C PRO A 411 -4.10 23.62 2.51
N VAL A 412 -4.38 24.91 2.67
CA VAL A 412 -5.74 25.37 2.92
C VAL A 412 -6.56 25.21 1.64
N PHE A 413 -7.63 24.42 1.70
CA PHE A 413 -8.49 24.23 0.54
C PHE A 413 -9.32 25.52 0.27
N PRO A 414 -9.62 25.88 -0.98
CA PRO A 414 -10.48 27.04 -1.26
C PRO A 414 -11.92 26.75 -0.83
N SER A 415 -12.57 27.71 -0.17
CA SER A 415 -13.99 27.64 0.20
C SER A 415 -14.89 28.06 -0.96
N VAL A 416 -16.15 27.65 -0.92
CA VAL A 416 -17.19 28.08 -1.88
C VAL A 416 -17.62 29.55 -1.65
N GLU A 417 -17.32 30.14 -0.49
CA GLU A 417 -17.73 31.50 -0.12
C GLU A 417 -16.62 32.54 -0.30
N SER A 418 -16.65 33.26 -1.43
CA SER A 418 -16.20 34.67 -1.52
C SER A 418 -16.77 35.38 -2.77
N VAL A 419 -18.04 35.16 -3.10
CA VAL A 419 -18.76 36.00 -4.07
C VAL A 419 -20.10 36.34 -3.43
N ASP A 420 -20.26 37.62 -3.08
CA ASP A 420 -21.45 38.25 -2.48
C ASP A 420 -21.64 38.06 -0.96
N ASN A 421 -21.07 38.95 -0.14
CA ASN A 421 -21.89 39.97 0.53
C ASN A 421 -21.12 40.94 1.46
N LYS A 422 -21.39 42.22 1.24
CA LYS A 422 -21.44 43.23 2.29
C LYS A 422 -22.66 42.93 3.18
N SER A 423 -22.48 42.17 4.25
CA SER A 423 -23.34 42.26 5.44
C SER A 423 -22.68 41.50 6.59
N SER A 424 -22.04 42.25 7.46
CA SER A 424 -21.71 41.82 8.81
C SER A 424 -23.02 41.72 9.60
N ASP A 425 -23.53 40.50 9.78
CA ASP A 425 -24.40 40.21 10.92
C ASP A 425 -24.06 38.81 11.45
N ILE A 426 -23.60 38.78 12.71
CA ILE A 426 -23.13 37.59 13.43
C ILE A 426 -24.34 37.01 14.15
N SER A 427 -25.15 36.19 13.48
CA SER A 427 -26.21 35.43 14.17
C SER A 427 -26.77 34.22 13.41
N ASP A 428 -26.09 33.71 12.38
CA ASP A 428 -26.51 32.45 11.75
C ASP A 428 -25.71 31.26 12.33
N PRO A 429 -26.37 30.11 12.58
CA PRO A 429 -25.74 28.94 13.18
C PRO A 429 -24.59 28.45 12.28
N VAL A 430 -23.46 28.12 12.91
CA VAL A 430 -22.25 27.53 12.31
C VAL A 430 -22.58 26.10 11.82
N ASP A 431 -23.44 25.98 10.82
CA ASP A 431 -23.94 24.71 10.27
C ASP A 431 -23.32 24.36 8.91
N SER A 432 -22.44 25.20 8.35
CA SER A 432 -21.68 24.87 7.15
C SER A 432 -20.19 24.82 7.45
N VAL A 433 -19.64 23.61 7.60
CA VAL A 433 -18.22 23.41 7.26
C VAL A 433 -18.05 23.94 5.82
N ASP A 434 -17.25 24.99 5.64
CA ASP A 434 -17.00 25.60 4.34
C ASP A 434 -16.57 24.53 3.33
N ARG A 435 -17.51 24.12 2.49
CA ARG A 435 -17.27 23.12 1.44
C ARG A 435 -16.15 23.65 0.56
N THR A 436 -15.25 22.74 0.16
CA THR A 436 -14.23 23.11 -0.79
C THR A 436 -14.69 22.92 -2.24
N THR A 437 -14.16 23.76 -3.14
CA THR A 437 -14.26 23.54 -4.59
C THR A 437 -13.25 22.52 -5.11
N TRP A 438 -12.32 22.06 -4.26
CA TRP A 438 -11.34 21.04 -4.61
C TRP A 438 -11.81 19.62 -4.28
N PHE A 439 -11.32 18.63 -5.04
CA PHE A 439 -11.49 17.20 -4.78
C PHE A 439 -12.95 16.77 -4.59
N THR A 440 -13.84 17.24 -5.47
CA THR A 440 -15.29 17.10 -5.32
C THR A 440 -15.82 15.66 -5.43
N ARG A 441 -14.98 14.71 -5.86
CA ARG A 441 -15.31 13.27 -5.94
C ARG A 441 -14.34 12.38 -5.18
N LEU A 442 -13.42 12.96 -4.39
CA LEU A 442 -12.39 12.18 -3.70
C LEU A 442 -13.02 11.37 -2.56
N ASP A 443 -13.06 10.06 -2.75
CA ASP A 443 -13.64 9.09 -1.83
C ASP A 443 -12.58 8.46 -0.92
N THR A 444 -11.41 8.15 -1.50
CA THR A 444 -10.31 7.44 -0.83
C THR A 444 -9.08 8.32 -0.72
N LEU A 445 -8.55 8.48 0.49
CA LEU A 445 -7.31 9.21 0.76
C LEU A 445 -6.34 8.38 1.60
N GLY A 446 -5.10 8.25 1.12
CA GLY A 446 -4.01 7.62 1.84
C GLY A 446 -3.02 8.63 2.42
N LEU A 447 -2.86 8.64 3.74
CA LEU A 447 -1.92 9.48 4.50
C LEU A 447 -1.22 8.67 5.61
N ARG A 448 -1.08 7.35 5.43
CA ARG A 448 -0.36 6.46 6.35
C ARG A 448 1.11 6.86 6.42
N HIS A 449 1.70 6.86 7.61
CA HIS A 449 3.13 7.12 7.81
C HIS A 449 3.57 8.47 7.22
N CYS A 450 2.80 9.52 7.51
CA CYS A 450 3.09 10.90 7.14
C CYS A 450 3.54 11.73 8.36
N GLY A 451 4.19 12.87 8.13
CA GLY A 451 4.79 13.74 9.15
C GLY A 451 3.82 14.61 9.96
N PHE A 452 2.52 14.27 10.05
CA PHE A 452 1.53 15.08 10.76
C PHE A 452 1.74 15.00 12.27
N ALA A 453 2.13 16.12 12.89
CA ALA A 453 2.37 16.25 14.33
C ALA A 453 1.20 16.83 15.13
N ASP A 454 0.20 17.39 14.45
CA ASP A 454 -1.00 17.98 15.03
C ASP A 454 -2.25 17.56 14.24
N TRP A 455 -3.43 17.98 14.74
CA TRP A 455 -4.72 17.67 14.14
C TRP A 455 -5.19 18.69 13.10
N GLU A 456 -4.38 19.69 12.70
CA GLU A 456 -4.78 20.72 11.72
C GLU A 456 -5.12 20.09 10.36
N CYS A 457 -4.48 18.97 10.00
CA CYS A 457 -4.77 18.26 8.76
C CYS A 457 -6.25 17.81 8.71
N MET A 458 -6.83 17.39 9.83
CA MET A 458 -8.22 16.94 9.90
C MET A 458 -9.20 18.07 9.58
N ASN A 459 -8.84 19.32 9.89
CA ASN A 459 -9.67 20.48 9.57
C ASN A 459 -9.81 20.65 8.05
N GLN A 460 -8.76 20.36 7.29
CA GLN A 460 -8.84 20.36 5.82
C GLN A 460 -9.59 19.14 5.31
N LEU A 461 -9.33 17.95 5.87
CA LEU A 461 -10.01 16.71 5.45
C LEU A 461 -11.53 16.77 5.67
N MET A 462 -11.99 17.43 6.73
CA MET A 462 -13.43 17.60 7.00
C MET A 462 -14.18 18.33 5.87
N ARG A 463 -13.48 19.15 5.09
CA ARG A 463 -14.07 19.93 3.98
C ARG A 463 -14.30 19.07 2.73
N LEU A 464 -13.72 17.86 2.69
CA LEU A 464 -13.90 16.87 1.64
C LEU A 464 -15.18 16.08 1.93
N THR A 465 -16.30 16.50 1.34
CA THR A 465 -17.63 15.96 1.67
C THR A 465 -17.83 14.52 1.21
N GLU A 466 -17.13 14.10 0.16
CA GLU A 466 -17.19 12.74 -0.39
C GLU A 466 -16.15 11.78 0.22
N LEU A 467 -15.28 12.23 1.13
CA LEU A 467 -14.26 11.38 1.72
C LEU A 467 -14.89 10.30 2.62
N ARG A 468 -14.85 9.04 2.17
CA ARG A 468 -15.40 7.88 2.90
C ARG A 468 -14.32 6.93 3.41
N HIS A 469 -13.18 6.83 2.74
CA HIS A 469 -12.10 5.89 3.05
C HIS A 469 -10.82 6.65 3.37
N LEU A 470 -10.29 6.47 4.58
CA LEU A 470 -9.05 7.11 5.02
C LEU A 470 -8.04 6.06 5.49
N LEU A 471 -6.81 6.13 4.98
CA LEU A 471 -5.66 5.45 5.58
C LEU A 471 -4.87 6.50 6.37
N PHE A 472 -4.91 6.40 7.69
CA PHE A 472 -4.22 7.29 8.61
C PHE A 472 -3.78 6.48 9.84
N LEU A 473 -2.57 5.96 9.77
CA LEU A 473 -1.86 5.35 10.90
C LEU A 473 -0.37 5.71 10.82
N GLU A 474 0.38 5.48 11.91
CA GLU A 474 1.81 5.76 11.98
C GLU A 474 2.18 7.24 11.73
N CYS A 475 1.29 8.17 12.08
CA CYS A 475 1.57 9.60 12.06
C CYS A 475 1.99 10.07 13.46
N PRO A 476 2.94 11.02 13.60
CA PRO A 476 3.42 11.51 14.90
C PRO A 476 2.31 11.97 15.87
N VAL A 477 1.22 12.55 15.34
CA VAL A 477 0.04 12.96 16.13
C VAL A 477 -0.61 11.81 16.92
N LEU A 478 -0.38 10.55 16.52
CA LEU A 478 -0.91 9.34 17.15
C LEU A 478 0.03 8.70 18.19
N GLU A 479 1.31 9.11 18.27
CA GLU A 479 2.34 8.40 19.07
C GLU A 479 2.01 8.30 20.57
N ASN A 480 1.32 9.31 21.11
CA ASN A 480 0.94 9.37 22.52
C ASN A 480 -0.44 8.75 22.82
N MET A 481 -1.07 8.14 21.81
CA MET A 481 -2.38 7.49 21.92
C MET A 481 -2.26 5.99 21.71
N ASN A 482 -3.07 5.21 22.41
CA ASN A 482 -3.27 3.82 21.98
C ASN A 482 -4.11 3.78 20.70
N THR A 483 -4.02 2.69 19.94
CA THR A 483 -4.68 2.53 18.64
C THR A 483 -6.18 2.81 18.68
N GLN A 484 -6.87 2.33 19.73
CA GLN A 484 -8.32 2.53 19.86
C GLN A 484 -8.69 3.99 20.12
N THR A 485 -7.96 4.67 21.01
CA THR A 485 -8.17 6.08 21.33
C THR A 485 -7.87 6.97 20.12
N GLY A 486 -6.81 6.69 19.36
CA GLY A 486 -6.50 7.40 18.12
C GLY A 486 -7.56 7.20 17.05
N ARG A 487 -8.06 5.97 16.89
CA ARG A 487 -9.18 5.65 15.98
C ARG A 487 -10.45 6.43 16.34
N GLN A 488 -10.84 6.42 17.62
CA GLN A 488 -12.00 7.18 18.10
C GLN A 488 -11.84 8.70 17.87
N GLU A 489 -10.66 9.24 18.11
CA GLU A 489 -10.35 10.66 17.88
C GLU A 489 -10.58 11.05 16.40
N ILE A 490 -10.10 10.23 15.47
CA ILE A 490 -10.29 10.47 14.02
C ILE A 490 -11.77 10.36 13.63
N ILE A 491 -12.46 9.32 14.10
CA ILE A 491 -13.88 9.07 13.79
C ILE A 491 -14.76 10.24 14.24
N ALA A 492 -14.51 10.77 15.44
CA ALA A 492 -15.27 11.90 15.96
C ALA A 492 -15.02 13.20 15.15
N ARG A 493 -13.80 13.39 14.65
CA ARG A 493 -13.44 14.56 13.83
C ARG A 493 -13.97 14.49 12.40
N LEU A 494 -14.22 13.29 11.86
CA LEU A 494 -14.63 13.09 10.47
C LEU A 494 -16.03 12.44 10.38
N PRO A 495 -17.12 13.24 10.33
CA PRO A 495 -18.48 12.74 10.47
C PRO A 495 -18.94 11.81 9.31
N ASN A 496 -18.32 11.96 8.13
CA ASN A 496 -18.70 11.25 6.90
C ASN A 496 -17.89 9.97 6.62
N LEU A 497 -16.90 9.67 7.46
CA LEU A 497 -15.90 8.62 7.20
C LEU A 497 -16.48 7.21 7.36
N ALA A 498 -16.66 6.46 6.29
CA ALA A 498 -17.21 5.09 6.35
C ALA A 498 -16.18 4.04 6.77
N CYS A 499 -14.90 4.25 6.44
CA CYS A 499 -13.84 3.26 6.65
C CYS A 499 -12.53 3.96 7.02
N LEU A 500 -11.89 3.48 8.09
CA LEU A 500 -10.61 3.98 8.57
C LEU A 500 -9.62 2.82 8.69
N ASN A 501 -8.46 2.95 8.03
CA ASN A 501 -7.41 1.93 7.99
C ASN A 501 -7.94 0.55 7.55
N ARG A 502 -8.79 0.54 6.51
CA ARG A 502 -9.46 -0.65 5.95
C ARG A 502 -10.46 -1.34 6.88
N VAL A 503 -10.82 -0.70 7.99
CA VAL A 503 -11.85 -1.19 8.93
C VAL A 503 -13.05 -0.26 8.91
N GLU A 504 -14.23 -0.82 8.60
CA GLU A 504 -15.50 -0.11 8.59
C GLU A 504 -15.80 0.56 9.93
N VAL A 505 -16.41 1.74 9.87
CA VAL A 505 -16.86 2.50 11.06
C VAL A 505 -18.35 2.28 11.25
N CYS A 506 -18.72 1.46 12.23
CA CYS A 506 -20.13 1.20 12.52
C CYS A 506 -20.79 2.36 13.29
N ALA A 507 -22.12 2.43 13.24
CA ALA A 507 -22.88 3.52 13.87
C ALA A 507 -22.68 3.59 15.40
N GLU A 508 -22.56 2.43 16.06
CA GLU A 508 -22.35 2.35 17.51
C GLU A 508 -20.94 2.82 17.90
N GLU A 509 -19.92 2.43 17.13
CA GLU A 509 -18.54 2.91 17.31
C GLU A 509 -18.47 4.42 17.15
N ARG A 510 -19.08 4.96 16.09
CA ARG A 510 -19.15 6.40 15.86
C ARG A 510 -19.80 7.14 17.01
N ARG A 511 -20.98 6.67 17.44
CA ARG A 511 -21.70 7.27 18.58
C ARG A 511 -20.82 7.29 19.83
N GLY A 512 -20.14 6.18 20.13
CA GLY A 512 -19.21 6.11 21.26
C GLY A 512 -18.06 7.10 21.14
N ALA A 513 -17.42 7.15 19.96
CA ALA A 513 -16.30 8.06 19.69
C ALA A 513 -16.69 9.54 19.82
N GLU A 514 -17.85 9.93 19.31
CA GLU A 514 -18.36 11.30 19.38
C GLU A 514 -18.69 11.73 20.82
N LEU A 515 -19.29 10.85 21.62
CA LEU A 515 -19.55 11.10 23.05
C LEU A 515 -18.25 11.19 23.86
N ASP A 516 -17.29 10.30 23.60
CA ASP A 516 -15.98 10.33 24.25
C ASP A 516 -15.21 11.61 23.91
N TYR A 517 -15.35 12.11 22.68
CA TYR A 517 -14.76 13.38 22.24
C TYR A 517 -15.34 14.58 23.02
N LEU A 518 -16.67 14.66 23.17
CA LEU A 518 -17.32 15.72 23.96
C LEU A 518 -16.85 15.71 25.42
N LYS A 519 -16.79 14.54 26.06
CA LYS A 519 -16.31 14.39 27.44
C LYS A 519 -14.84 14.80 27.58
N ARG A 520 -14.00 14.39 26.63
CA ARG A 520 -12.56 14.67 26.61
C ARG A 520 -12.26 16.17 26.54
N TYR A 521 -12.95 16.90 25.67
CA TYR A 521 -12.67 18.30 25.40
C TYR A 521 -13.61 19.27 26.12
N GLY A 522 -14.60 18.79 26.87
CA GLY A 522 -15.53 19.65 27.60
C GLY A 522 -14.87 20.51 28.68
N SER A 523 -13.86 20.00 29.38
CA SER A 523 -13.13 20.79 30.38
C SER A 523 -12.30 21.92 29.73
N GLU A 524 -11.64 21.63 28.61
CA GLU A 524 -10.92 22.62 27.81
C GLU A 524 -11.87 23.68 27.24
N TRP A 525 -13.04 23.26 26.73
CA TRP A 525 -14.09 24.15 26.27
C TRP A 525 -14.54 25.15 27.36
N ILE A 526 -14.87 24.66 28.56
CA ILE A 526 -15.26 25.51 29.70
C ILE A 526 -14.12 26.46 30.08
N ALA A 527 -12.90 25.94 30.18
CA ALA A 527 -11.72 26.75 30.51
C ALA A 527 -11.43 27.84 29.46
N SER A 528 -11.80 27.60 28.21
CA SER A 528 -11.66 28.53 27.09
C SER A 528 -12.72 29.65 27.08
N GLY A 529 -13.65 29.66 28.05
CA GLY A 529 -14.77 30.61 28.14
C GLY A 529 -16.03 30.13 27.42
N GLY A 530 -16.11 28.83 27.15
CA GLY A 530 -17.29 28.19 26.60
C GLY A 530 -18.47 28.19 27.57
N ALA A 531 -19.67 28.42 27.06
CA ALA A 531 -20.90 28.46 27.85
C ALA A 531 -22.08 27.98 27.03
N VAL A 532 -23.08 27.40 27.70
CA VAL A 532 -24.37 27.10 27.08
C VAL A 532 -25.12 28.41 26.88
N ILE A 533 -25.65 28.61 25.69
CA ILE A 533 -26.54 29.72 25.35
C ILE A 533 -27.96 29.16 25.45
N GLU A 534 -28.66 29.54 26.52
CA GLU A 534 -30.05 29.17 26.73
C GLU A 534 -30.92 29.82 25.66
N SER A 535 -31.74 29.02 24.97
CA SER A 535 -32.76 29.53 24.07
C SER A 535 -34.08 29.71 24.82
N ASP A 536 -34.77 30.82 24.56
CA ASP A 536 -36.13 31.06 25.09
C ASP A 536 -37.16 30.04 24.57
N ASP A 537 -36.82 29.32 23.50
CA ASP A 537 -37.62 28.26 22.89
C ASP A 537 -37.11 26.88 23.33
N PRO A 538 -37.86 26.11 24.15
CA PRO A 538 -37.47 24.78 24.61
C PRO A 538 -37.50 23.69 23.51
N SER A 539 -37.94 24.00 22.30
CA SER A 539 -37.92 23.08 21.16
C SER A 539 -36.61 23.12 20.34
N LYS A 540 -35.75 24.13 20.56
CA LYS A 540 -34.45 24.25 19.89
C LYS A 540 -33.35 23.55 20.70
N PRO A 541 -32.37 22.90 20.04
CA PRO A 541 -31.23 22.34 20.74
C PRO A 541 -30.44 23.47 21.42
N PRO A 542 -29.87 23.23 22.62
CA PRO A 542 -29.04 24.21 23.31
C PRO A 542 -27.83 24.55 22.43
N SER A 543 -27.63 25.85 22.19
CA SER A 543 -26.46 26.32 21.44
C SER A 543 -25.29 26.54 22.39
N VAL A 544 -24.06 26.42 21.89
CA VAL A 544 -22.85 26.57 22.70
C VAL A 544 -22.01 27.72 22.18
N LYS A 545 -21.53 28.56 23.11
CA LYS A 545 -20.50 29.55 22.85
C LYS A 545 -19.15 28.85 22.79
N VAL A 546 -18.40 29.06 21.72
CA VAL A 546 -17.01 28.62 21.58
C VAL A 546 -16.14 29.82 21.28
N ASN A 547 -14.90 29.81 21.79
CA ASN A 547 -13.92 30.81 21.39
C ASN A 547 -13.24 30.40 20.07
N GLU A 548 -12.60 31.36 19.38
CA GLU A 548 -12.02 31.13 18.06
C GLU A 548 -10.90 30.07 18.06
N SER A 549 -10.03 30.07 19.07
CA SER A 549 -8.93 29.10 19.20
C SER A 549 -9.44 27.67 19.40
N PHE A 550 -10.47 27.49 20.22
CA PHE A 550 -11.06 26.19 20.50
C PHE A 550 -11.85 25.69 19.28
N ALA A 551 -12.62 26.57 18.62
CA ALA A 551 -13.32 26.24 17.39
C ALA A 551 -12.36 25.79 16.28
N ARG A 552 -11.17 26.41 16.16
CA ARG A 552 -10.13 25.99 15.21
C ARG A 552 -9.58 24.59 15.51
N ASN A 553 -9.40 24.24 16.78
CA ASN A 553 -8.85 22.93 17.17
C ASN A 553 -9.91 21.82 17.21
N HIS A 554 -11.18 22.20 17.43
CA HIS A 554 -12.31 21.29 17.59
C HIS A 554 -13.53 21.72 16.76
N PRO A 555 -13.40 21.78 15.41
CA PRO A 555 -14.47 22.30 14.54
C PRO A 555 -15.80 21.51 14.63
N VAL A 556 -15.76 20.22 14.98
CA VAL A 556 -16.97 19.39 15.16
C VAL A 556 -17.70 19.64 16.48
N PHE A 557 -17.09 20.33 17.46
CA PHE A 557 -17.59 20.34 18.83
C PHE A 557 -18.99 20.96 18.95
N VAL A 558 -19.25 22.06 18.24
CA VAL A 558 -20.55 22.74 18.23
C VAL A 558 -21.64 21.81 17.68
N THR A 559 -21.37 21.16 16.53
CA THR A 559 -22.28 20.21 15.90
C THR A 559 -22.56 19.00 16.79
N LEU A 560 -21.54 18.49 17.49
CA LEU A 560 -21.70 17.39 18.43
C LEU A 560 -22.53 17.79 19.67
N CYS A 561 -22.35 19.01 20.19
CA CYS A 561 -23.19 19.53 21.27
C CYS A 561 -24.65 19.68 20.83
N ALA A 562 -24.90 20.13 19.60
CA ALA A 562 -26.25 20.20 19.05
C ALA A 562 -26.89 18.80 18.92
N LYS A 563 -26.07 17.77 18.66
CA LYS A 563 -26.52 16.37 18.48
C LYS A 563 -26.76 15.62 19.80
N TYR A 564 -25.89 15.80 20.80
CA TYR A 564 -25.88 15.01 22.03
C TYR A 564 -26.13 15.81 23.31
N GLY A 565 -26.12 17.14 23.23
CA GLY A 565 -26.09 18.05 24.38
C GLY A 565 -24.67 18.46 24.77
N PRO A 566 -24.50 19.63 25.42
CA PRO A 566 -23.21 20.07 25.96
C PRO A 566 -22.79 19.19 27.14
N PRO A 567 -21.48 18.93 27.32
CA PRO A 567 -20.99 18.10 28.42
C PRO A 567 -21.18 18.79 29.78
N GLU A 568 -21.68 18.06 30.78
CA GLU A 568 -21.86 18.60 32.13
C GLU A 568 -20.52 18.67 32.91
N ALA A 569 -20.40 19.60 33.87
CA ALA A 569 -19.18 19.76 34.67
C ALA A 569 -18.78 18.49 35.47
N GLY A 570 -19.73 17.58 35.73
CA GLY A 570 -19.45 16.28 36.35
C GLY A 570 -18.86 15.24 35.39
N GLU A 571 -19.21 15.31 34.10
CA GLU A 571 -18.87 14.33 33.06
C GLU A 571 -17.48 14.55 32.45
N THR A 572 -16.93 15.75 32.61
CA THR A 572 -15.61 16.17 32.08
C THR A 572 -14.45 15.81 33.02
N LYS A 573 -14.73 15.22 34.19
CA LYS A 573 -13.70 14.76 35.12
C LYS A 573 -13.01 13.52 34.55
N PHE A 574 -11.77 13.68 34.10
CA PHE A 574 -10.89 12.56 33.78
C PHE A 574 -10.70 11.66 35.01
N PHE A 575 -11.12 10.40 34.94
CA PHE A 575 -10.67 9.38 35.88
C PHE A 575 -9.19 9.07 35.55
N THR A 576 -8.25 9.68 36.27
CA THR A 576 -6.81 9.58 36.03
C THR A 576 -6.34 8.12 36.08
N ARG A 577 -5.52 7.73 35.09
CA ARG A 577 -4.89 6.40 34.91
C ARG A 577 -3.74 6.13 35.92
N SER A 578 -3.97 6.34 37.21
CA SER A 578 -3.04 5.91 38.27
C SER A 578 -3.70 4.86 39.15
N ILE A 579 -3.08 3.68 39.26
CA ILE A 579 -3.53 2.59 40.16
C ILE A 579 -3.60 3.08 41.62
N LYS A 580 -2.84 4.12 42.00
CA LYS A 580 -2.86 4.71 43.35
C LYS A 580 -4.06 5.64 43.60
N GLU A 581 -4.64 6.21 42.56
CA GLU A 581 -5.76 7.17 42.65
C GLU A 581 -7.14 6.50 42.44
N GLY A 582 -7.20 5.34 41.79
CA GLY A 582 -8.43 4.54 41.61
C GLY A 582 -8.75 3.54 42.74
N LEU A 583 -8.16 3.74 43.93
CA LEU A 583 -8.41 2.89 45.10
C LEU A 583 -9.49 3.51 45.99
N ILE A 584 -10.62 2.82 46.11
CA ILE A 584 -11.74 3.20 46.96
C ILE A 584 -11.58 2.51 48.33
N SER A 585 -11.75 3.26 49.41
CA SER A 585 -11.70 2.79 50.81
C SER A 585 -13.07 2.30 51.24
N LEU A 586 -13.32 0.99 51.16
CA LEU A 586 -14.60 0.40 51.58
C LEU A 586 -14.52 -0.24 52.95
N THR A 587 -15.60 -0.16 53.71
CA THR A 587 -15.78 -0.88 54.98
C THR A 587 -16.52 -2.18 54.73
N LEU A 588 -15.83 -3.32 54.85
CA LEU A 588 -16.46 -4.63 54.75
C LEU A 588 -17.00 -5.06 56.12
N LYS A 589 -18.25 -5.53 56.19
CA LYS A 589 -18.87 -6.03 57.44
C LYS A 589 -19.48 -7.41 57.24
N LEU A 590 -19.22 -8.34 58.16
CA LEU A 590 -19.87 -9.64 58.16
C LEU A 590 -21.22 -9.56 58.87
N GLN A 591 -22.30 -9.96 58.19
CA GLN A 591 -23.66 -10.01 58.75
C GLN A 591 -24.06 -11.49 58.94
N SER A 592 -24.16 -11.92 60.20
CA SER A 592 -24.62 -13.28 60.54
C SER A 592 -26.15 -13.34 60.52
N SER A 593 -26.70 -14.36 59.86
CA SER A 593 -28.14 -14.63 59.85
C SER A 593 -28.55 -15.18 61.22
N GLY A 594 -29.11 -14.33 62.10
CA GLY A 594 -29.63 -14.79 63.38
C GLY A 594 -30.11 -13.71 64.36
N ASP A 595 -29.47 -12.54 64.41
CA ASP A 595 -29.88 -11.49 65.35
C ASP A 595 -29.52 -10.12 64.79
N ARG A 596 -30.50 -9.21 64.67
CA ARG A 596 -30.27 -7.81 64.27
C ARG A 596 -29.44 -7.01 65.30
N SER A 597 -29.01 -7.64 66.38
CA SER A 597 -28.32 -7.04 67.53
C SER A 597 -26.87 -7.48 67.72
N SER A 598 -26.30 -8.36 66.86
CA SER A 598 -24.88 -8.74 66.94
C SER A 598 -24.15 -8.57 65.60
N ILE A 599 -24.13 -7.33 65.11
CA ILE A 599 -23.13 -6.91 64.12
C ILE A 599 -21.77 -6.98 64.83
N SER A 600 -20.76 -7.65 64.27
CA SER A 600 -19.40 -7.40 64.77
C SER A 600 -19.09 -5.93 64.49
N GLU A 601 -19.08 -5.09 65.52
CA GLU A 601 -18.99 -3.63 65.38
C GLU A 601 -17.72 -3.17 64.64
N THR A 602 -16.70 -4.02 64.51
CA THR A 602 -15.46 -3.73 63.79
C THR A 602 -15.53 -4.21 62.34
N GLY A 603 -16.03 -3.35 61.45
CA GLY A 603 -15.85 -3.54 60.00
C GLY A 603 -14.37 -3.47 59.60
N ILE A 604 -13.97 -4.21 58.57
CA ILE A 604 -12.60 -4.17 58.05
C ILE A 604 -12.55 -3.16 56.91
N VAL A 605 -11.82 -2.06 57.11
CA VAL A 605 -11.57 -1.07 56.06
C VAL A 605 -10.47 -1.56 55.13
N ARG A 606 -10.75 -1.55 53.81
CA ARG A 606 -9.79 -1.90 52.77
C ARG A 606 -9.84 -0.94 51.60
N ARG A 607 -8.66 -0.54 51.16
CA ARG A 607 -8.46 0.15 49.89
C ARG A 607 -8.41 -0.86 48.77
N ILE A 608 -9.37 -0.78 47.84
CA ILE A 608 -9.52 -1.72 46.74
C ILE A 608 -9.65 -1.00 45.40
N PRO A 609 -9.17 -1.56 44.28
CA PRO A 609 -9.34 -0.93 42.97
C PRO A 609 -10.80 -0.96 42.52
N GLY A 610 -11.34 0.16 42.04
CA GLY A 610 -12.70 0.19 41.47
C GLY A 610 -12.89 -0.80 40.31
N ARG A 611 -11.83 -1.03 39.52
CA ARG A 611 -11.81 -2.00 38.41
C ARG A 611 -11.76 -3.48 38.83
N MET A 612 -11.67 -3.79 40.13
CA MET A 612 -11.68 -5.19 40.54
C MET A 612 -13.07 -5.77 40.32
N THR A 613 -13.17 -7.03 39.90
CA THR A 613 -14.49 -7.65 39.72
C THR A 613 -15.10 -8.07 41.06
N VAL A 614 -16.42 -8.19 41.11
CA VAL A 614 -17.16 -8.70 42.29
C VAL A 614 -16.63 -10.07 42.73
N SER A 615 -16.25 -10.96 41.80
CA SER A 615 -15.64 -12.25 42.11
C SER A 615 -14.33 -12.11 42.89
N HIS A 616 -13.44 -11.22 42.45
CA HIS A 616 -12.20 -10.92 43.15
C HIS A 616 -12.46 -10.29 44.53
N LEU A 617 -13.49 -9.45 44.65
CA LEU A 617 -13.89 -8.87 45.93
C LEU A 617 -14.40 -9.96 46.89
N LYS A 618 -15.21 -10.92 46.42
CA LYS A 618 -15.64 -12.08 47.23
C LYS A 618 -14.44 -12.92 47.71
N MET A 619 -13.45 -13.17 46.84
CA MET A 619 -12.23 -13.89 47.24
C MET A 619 -11.42 -13.14 48.30
N LEU A 620 -11.29 -11.82 48.16
CA LEU A 620 -10.66 -10.97 49.16
C LEU A 620 -11.43 -11.03 50.48
N ALA A 621 -12.75 -10.90 50.45
CA ALA A 621 -13.60 -10.93 51.62
C ALA A 621 -13.52 -12.28 52.36
N ARG A 622 -13.50 -13.41 51.63
CA ARG A 622 -13.26 -14.75 52.20
C ARG A 622 -11.97 -14.82 53.01
N ARG A 623 -10.88 -14.26 52.47
CA ARG A 623 -9.58 -14.23 53.15
C ARG A 623 -9.59 -13.33 54.38
N LEU A 624 -10.23 -12.17 54.30
CA LEU A 624 -10.26 -11.18 55.39
C LEU A 624 -11.07 -11.66 56.59
N PHE A 625 -12.22 -12.29 56.34
CA PHE A 625 -13.10 -12.82 57.37
C PHE A 625 -12.81 -14.29 57.74
N LYS A 626 -11.73 -14.88 57.18
CA LYS A 626 -11.32 -16.27 57.41
C LYS A 626 -12.48 -17.28 57.19
N LEU A 627 -13.29 -17.04 56.17
CA LEU A 627 -14.44 -17.89 55.84
C LEU A 627 -13.95 -19.18 55.18
N THR A 628 -14.65 -20.29 55.44
CA THR A 628 -14.32 -21.58 54.81
C THR A 628 -14.61 -21.52 53.29
N PRO A 629 -13.93 -22.33 52.45
CA PRO A 629 -14.20 -22.37 51.02
C PRO A 629 -15.65 -22.76 50.66
N ARG A 630 -16.36 -23.43 51.59
CA ARG A 630 -17.76 -23.83 51.44
C ARG A 630 -18.76 -22.76 51.90
N ALA A 631 -18.30 -21.67 52.52
CA ALA A 631 -19.17 -20.59 52.97
C ALA A 631 -19.71 -19.78 51.77
N SER A 632 -21.04 -19.76 51.63
CA SER A 632 -21.77 -18.91 50.69
C SER A 632 -22.19 -17.60 51.35
N PHE A 633 -21.97 -16.48 50.67
CA PHE A 633 -22.46 -15.18 51.09
C PHE A 633 -22.66 -14.27 49.89
N ASP A 634 -23.55 -13.29 50.07
CA ASP A 634 -23.80 -12.20 49.14
C ASP A 634 -23.07 -10.94 49.57
N LEU A 635 -22.72 -10.13 48.58
CA LEU A 635 -22.20 -8.79 48.79
C LEU A 635 -23.34 -7.79 48.55
N ILE A 636 -23.58 -6.94 49.53
CA ILE A 636 -24.62 -5.91 49.50
C ILE A 636 -23.97 -4.58 49.83
N ALA A 637 -24.00 -3.65 48.89
CA ALA A 637 -23.48 -2.31 49.09
C ALA A 637 -24.55 -1.39 49.72
N GLN A 638 -24.10 -0.47 50.58
CA GLN A 638 -24.91 0.58 51.18
C GLN A 638 -24.09 1.88 51.17
N GLY A 639 -24.53 2.85 50.38
CA GLY A 639 -23.95 4.21 50.29
C GLY A 639 -24.98 5.29 50.61
N GLU A 640 -24.52 6.48 51.03
CA GLU A 640 -25.39 7.59 51.48
C GLU A 640 -26.21 8.26 50.35
N ARG A 641 -25.86 8.05 49.08
CA ARG A 641 -26.44 8.80 47.93
C ARG A 641 -27.47 8.05 47.09
N HIS A 642 -27.76 6.78 47.35
CA HIS A 642 -28.93 6.17 46.73
C HIS A 642 -30.15 6.92 47.28
N ARG A 643 -31.05 7.37 46.39
CA ARG A 643 -32.18 8.30 46.65
C ARG A 643 -33.20 7.84 47.72
N VAL A 644 -32.88 6.81 48.49
CA VAL A 644 -33.54 6.31 49.68
C VAL A 644 -32.46 6.05 50.75
N ILE A 645 -32.56 6.71 51.91
CA ILE A 645 -31.69 6.46 53.06
C ILE A 645 -31.70 4.95 53.36
N ASN A 646 -30.53 4.30 53.35
CA ASN A 646 -30.34 2.84 53.54
C ASN A 646 -30.80 1.92 52.40
N ALA A 647 -30.74 2.35 51.14
CA ALA A 647 -30.95 1.42 50.02
C ALA A 647 -29.83 0.35 49.97
N GLU A 648 -30.22 -0.92 50.07
CA GLU A 648 -29.35 -2.07 49.87
C GLU A 648 -29.23 -2.38 48.37
N LEU A 649 -28.01 -2.35 47.83
CA LEU A 649 -27.73 -2.67 46.43
C LEU A 649 -27.00 -4.02 46.33
N PRO A 650 -27.64 -5.09 45.81
CA PRO A 650 -26.99 -6.39 45.66
C PRO A 650 -25.91 -6.35 44.56
N MET A 651 -24.72 -6.87 44.87
CA MET A 651 -23.63 -7.06 43.92
C MET A 651 -23.65 -8.50 43.37
N ASP A 652 -24.63 -8.78 42.53
CA ASP A 652 -25.00 -10.14 42.06
C ASP A 652 -24.18 -10.64 40.85
N THR A 653 -23.58 -9.73 40.08
CA THR A 653 -22.91 -10.05 38.82
C THR A 653 -21.40 -10.20 39.02
N GLU A 654 -20.90 -11.43 39.06
CA GLU A 654 -19.50 -11.74 39.45
C GLU A 654 -18.41 -11.14 38.55
N THR A 655 -18.70 -10.96 37.27
CA THR A 655 -17.77 -10.40 36.27
C THR A 655 -17.77 -8.88 36.23
N ARG A 656 -18.72 -8.23 36.92
CA ARG A 656 -18.86 -6.78 36.91
C ARG A 656 -17.85 -6.12 37.84
N GLU A 657 -17.35 -4.96 37.46
CA GLU A 657 -16.39 -4.20 38.26
C GLU A 657 -17.06 -3.54 39.47
N VAL A 658 -16.34 -3.38 40.57
CA VAL A 658 -16.85 -2.72 41.78
C VAL A 658 -17.27 -1.27 41.50
N GLY A 659 -16.54 -0.57 40.63
CA GLY A 659 -16.84 0.81 40.23
C GLY A 659 -18.15 0.99 39.48
N PHE A 660 -18.73 -0.09 38.92
CA PHE A 660 -20.06 -0.05 38.33
C PHE A 660 -21.15 0.31 39.36
N TYR A 661 -20.92 -0.01 40.64
CA TYR A 661 -21.88 0.20 41.72
C TYR A 661 -21.78 1.61 42.33
N ASP A 662 -20.98 2.50 41.74
CA ASP A 662 -20.82 3.91 42.12
C ASP A 662 -20.46 4.11 43.62
N LEU A 663 -19.59 3.24 44.14
CA LEU A 663 -19.15 3.27 45.54
C LEU A 663 -18.03 4.30 45.75
N GLU A 664 -18.08 5.01 46.88
CA GLU A 664 -17.12 6.04 47.28
C GLU A 664 -16.32 5.66 48.55
N ASP A 665 -15.31 6.48 48.87
CA ASP A 665 -14.52 6.32 50.10
C ASP A 665 -15.43 6.43 51.34
N GLY A 666 -15.46 5.37 52.15
CA GLY A 666 -16.26 5.29 53.37
C GLY A 666 -17.49 4.39 53.27
N ASP A 667 -17.90 4.02 52.05
CA ASP A 667 -19.08 3.18 51.84
C ASP A 667 -18.94 1.79 52.45
N VAL A 668 -20.08 1.18 52.79
CA VAL A 668 -20.14 -0.11 53.50
C VAL A 668 -20.62 -1.20 52.57
N VAL A 669 -19.89 -2.32 52.53
CA VAL A 669 -20.31 -3.55 51.84
C VAL A 669 -20.49 -4.67 52.88
N TYR A 670 -21.71 -5.19 52.95
CA TYR A 670 -22.07 -6.28 53.84
C TYR A 670 -21.88 -7.63 53.16
N LEU A 671 -21.22 -8.54 53.86
CA LEU A 671 -21.19 -9.96 53.56
C LEU A 671 -22.36 -10.61 54.28
N ARG A 672 -23.45 -10.87 53.57
CA ARG A 672 -24.63 -11.53 54.13
C ARG A 672 -24.52 -13.03 53.87
N MET A 673 -24.31 -13.80 54.94
CA MET A 673 -24.20 -15.26 54.84
C MET A 673 -25.50 -15.85 54.28
N ARG A 674 -25.37 -16.76 53.30
CA ARG A 674 -26.47 -17.55 52.75
C ARG A 674 -26.62 -18.86 53.50
#